data_AF-A0A1Z4BTL5-F1
#
_entry.id   AF-A0A1Z4BTL5-F1
#
_cell.length_a   1.000
_cell.length_b   1.000
_cell.length_c   1.000
_cell.angle_alpha   90.00
_cell.angle_beta   90.00
_cell.angle_gamma   90.00
#
_symmetry.space_group_name_H-M   'P 1'
#
loop_
_entity.id
_entity.type
_entity.pdbx_description
1 polymer ?
#
loop_
_entity_poly.entity_id
_entity_poly.type
_entity_poly.pdbx_seq_one_letter_code
_entity_poly.pdbx_strand_id
1 'polypeptide(L)'
;MFRKITLFSVVLALLVIVIGAYDRFTGGQLACPDWPLCYAQPFIADSGQLPPNANVAMAAVWAELAYRYGFGLLSLVVVGLAVSSGHKSSYRVAAVAGSLAALSCIGLQAALAFWVVRLNAMPILVTAATLLGMMVLWLLFGLYLRSQTRLPLALPYSVGLCRFAMLVLFLQVVLGIWVSANHASLVCVGFPQCNGQWLPAADYQAALNVVSGLFSGYAGDLAFDLQLAINALHRWGAVICFILLTTIIWGSLAADKPKSVRMAGLWLSALVFVEIAVGIAGFKLQMPLWVLLAHTAVAAVMMLPLLAISFYSRYGSGAAGVQASPAASSIPTAVVAEDYVEPPPESLFLRLKSQLTRTRSGLGGILANLALGTKSIDGDLLEELETRLLMADIGITVTTDIIARLTQRLERHQLNDAQALSAALKEELLAIVQPCSQPLQIPQQDKPFVILVVGVNGAGKTTTIGKLAKRLQAQGHSVMLAAGDTFRAAAVEQLQTWGERNHIHVVAQHTGADSASVIYDGVQSAQAKGIDVLIADTAGRLHTKSNLMDELKKVKRIMGKLDETAPHEVLLVLDAGTGQNALSQAKLFNETVALTGLVLTKLDGTAKGGVIFALAKQSGIPIRFIGIGEGIDDLQDFNAELFVDALFAND
;
A
#
# COMPACT_ATOMS: atom_id res chain seq x y z
N MET A 1 7.36 -24.75 -1.15
CA MET A 1 6.93 -25.53 -2.34
C MET A 1 5.49 -25.20 -2.75
N PHE A 2 4.47 -25.50 -1.93
CA PHE A 2 3.03 -25.26 -2.25
C PHE A 2 2.74 -23.90 -2.91
N ARG A 3 3.10 -22.78 -2.26
CA ARG A 3 2.90 -21.42 -2.81
C ARG A 3 3.51 -21.20 -4.20
N LYS A 4 4.69 -21.77 -4.47
CA LYS A 4 5.35 -21.65 -5.79
C LYS A 4 4.56 -22.42 -6.85
N ILE A 5 4.06 -23.61 -6.51
CA ILE A 5 3.20 -24.42 -7.40
C ILE A 5 1.87 -23.70 -7.64
N THR A 6 1.27 -23.09 -6.62
CA THR A 6 0.05 -22.30 -6.79
C THR A 6 0.27 -21.10 -7.72
N LEU A 7 1.38 -20.36 -7.57
CA LEU A 7 1.72 -19.27 -8.48
C LEU A 7 1.95 -19.75 -9.91
N PHE A 8 2.67 -20.86 -10.09
CA PHE A 8 2.83 -21.50 -11.39
C PHE A 8 1.47 -21.88 -12.01
N SER A 9 0.55 -22.39 -11.19
CA SER A 9 -0.81 -22.75 -11.64
C SER A 9 -1.62 -21.53 -12.08
N VAL A 10 -1.45 -20.36 -11.43
CA VAL A 10 -2.07 -19.10 -11.85
C VAL A 10 -1.57 -18.68 -13.23
N VAL A 11 -0.26 -18.73 -13.45
CA VAL A 11 0.35 -18.40 -14.76
C VAL A 11 -0.12 -19.38 -15.83
N LEU A 12 -0.11 -20.68 -15.52
CA LEU A 12 -0.59 -21.71 -16.44
C LEU A 12 -2.07 -21.54 -16.77
N ALA A 13 -2.92 -21.21 -15.79
CA ALA A 13 -4.34 -20.95 -16.03
C ALA A 13 -4.55 -19.75 -16.97
N LEU A 14 -3.77 -18.68 -16.81
CA LEU A 14 -3.82 -17.53 -17.73
C LEU A 14 -3.41 -17.93 -19.15
N LEU A 15 -2.36 -18.73 -19.30
CA LEU A 15 -1.94 -19.24 -20.62
C LEU A 15 -3.04 -20.08 -21.28
N VAL A 16 -3.68 -20.98 -20.53
CA VAL A 16 -4.79 -21.79 -21.02
C VAL A 16 -5.97 -20.92 -21.47
N ILE A 17 -6.30 -19.86 -20.72
CA ILE A 17 -7.35 -18.90 -21.10
C ILE A 17 -7.00 -18.19 -22.41
N VAL A 18 -5.75 -17.76 -22.60
CA VAL A 18 -5.31 -17.06 -23.82
C VAL A 18 -5.30 -18.00 -25.02
N ILE A 19 -4.79 -19.23 -24.87
CA ILE A 19 -4.81 -20.24 -25.94
C ILE A 19 -6.25 -20.61 -26.30
N GLY A 20 -7.12 -20.84 -25.31
CA GLY A 20 -8.54 -21.12 -25.56
C GLY A 20 -9.28 -19.96 -26.21
N ALA A 21 -8.91 -18.71 -25.90
CA ALA A 21 -9.44 -17.54 -26.59
C ALA A 21 -8.97 -17.48 -28.06
N TYR A 22 -7.69 -17.77 -28.33
CA TYR A 22 -7.15 -17.88 -29.69
C TYR A 22 -7.87 -18.95 -30.50
N ASP A 23 -8.05 -20.13 -29.90
CA ASP A 23 -8.76 -21.23 -30.52
C ASP A 23 -10.21 -20.85 -30.85
N ARG A 24 -10.91 -20.19 -29.91
CA ARG A 24 -12.26 -19.65 -30.14
C ARG A 24 -12.32 -18.66 -31.30
N PHE A 25 -11.46 -17.64 -31.29
CA PHE A 25 -11.50 -16.55 -32.26
C PHE A 25 -11.07 -16.99 -33.67
N THR A 26 -10.34 -18.09 -33.78
CA THR A 26 -9.95 -18.68 -35.06
C THR A 26 -10.90 -19.80 -35.52
N GLY A 27 -11.92 -20.14 -34.71
CA GLY A 27 -12.90 -21.19 -35.01
C GLY A 27 -12.35 -22.62 -34.85
N GLY A 28 -11.27 -22.81 -34.09
CA GLY A 28 -10.61 -24.11 -33.90
C GLY A 28 -11.34 -25.08 -32.97
N GLN A 29 -12.35 -24.62 -32.22
CA GLN A 29 -13.10 -25.44 -31.24
C GLN A 29 -13.79 -26.69 -31.82
N LEU A 30 -14.04 -26.70 -33.13
CA LEU A 30 -14.65 -27.83 -33.85
C LEU A 30 -13.63 -28.60 -34.71
N ALA A 31 -12.34 -28.24 -34.63
CA ALA A 31 -11.27 -28.89 -35.39
C ALA A 31 -11.06 -30.35 -34.98
N CYS A 32 -11.41 -30.71 -33.74
CA CYS A 32 -11.27 -32.05 -33.19
C CYS A 32 -12.66 -32.56 -32.73
N PRO A 33 -13.26 -33.54 -33.43
CA PRO A 33 -14.66 -33.96 -33.21
C PRO A 33 -14.88 -34.87 -31.99
N ASP A 34 -13.81 -35.43 -31.44
CA ASP A 34 -13.79 -36.24 -30.23
C ASP A 34 -13.12 -35.48 -29.08
N TRP A 35 -13.47 -35.85 -27.85
CA TRP A 35 -12.85 -35.35 -26.62
C TRP A 35 -12.64 -36.54 -25.68
N PRO A 36 -11.44 -36.74 -25.10
CA PRO A 36 -10.31 -35.81 -25.05
C PRO A 36 -9.31 -35.89 -26.22
N LEU A 37 -9.38 -36.94 -27.06
CA LEU A 37 -8.49 -37.16 -28.21
C LEU A 37 -8.91 -36.35 -29.44
N CYS A 38 -8.04 -36.22 -30.44
CA CYS A 38 -8.38 -35.60 -31.73
C CYS A 38 -8.23 -36.64 -32.84
N TYR A 39 -9.32 -36.95 -33.53
CA TYR A 39 -9.42 -38.02 -34.51
C TYR A 39 -8.93 -39.38 -33.98
N ALA A 40 -9.33 -39.73 -32.76
CA ALA A 40 -8.89 -40.91 -32.00
C ALA A 40 -7.38 -40.97 -31.75
N GLN A 41 -6.64 -39.89 -32.01
CA GLN A 41 -5.20 -39.80 -31.79
C GLN A 41 -4.89 -38.80 -30.67
N PRO A 42 -3.87 -39.08 -29.85
CA PRO A 42 -3.45 -38.14 -28.81
C PRO A 42 -2.75 -36.92 -29.41
N PHE A 43 -2.07 -37.05 -30.55
CA PHE A 43 -1.28 -36.00 -31.21
C PHE A 43 -1.34 -36.16 -32.73
N ILE A 44 -1.37 -35.04 -33.46
CA ILE A 44 -1.38 -35.00 -34.93
C ILE A 44 -0.25 -34.05 -35.38
N ALA A 45 0.76 -34.61 -36.02
CA ALA A 45 1.95 -33.90 -36.48
C ALA A 45 1.75 -33.23 -37.85
N ASP A 46 0.99 -33.86 -38.74
CA ASP A 46 0.74 -33.34 -40.09
C ASP A 46 -0.64 -33.75 -40.63
N SER A 47 -1.01 -33.16 -41.77
CA SER A 47 -2.30 -33.42 -42.43
C SER A 47 -2.45 -34.84 -42.96
N GLY A 48 -1.37 -35.62 -43.09
CA GLY A 48 -1.41 -37.00 -43.56
C GLY A 48 -2.02 -37.96 -42.55
N GLN A 49 -2.09 -37.56 -41.27
CA GLN A 49 -2.72 -38.33 -40.20
C GLN A 49 -4.22 -38.04 -40.03
N LEU A 50 -4.75 -37.04 -40.75
CA LEU A 50 -6.18 -36.74 -40.74
C LEU A 50 -6.97 -37.74 -41.59
N PRO A 51 -8.25 -38.00 -41.23
CA PRO A 51 -9.16 -38.69 -42.13
C PRO A 51 -9.26 -37.97 -43.48
N PRO A 52 -9.36 -38.69 -44.60
CA PRO A 52 -9.37 -38.10 -45.95
C PRO A 52 -10.56 -37.15 -46.22
N ASN A 53 -11.59 -37.17 -45.36
CA ASN A 53 -12.76 -36.29 -45.41
C ASN A 53 -12.71 -35.11 -44.42
N ALA A 54 -11.61 -34.94 -43.68
CA ALA A 54 -11.46 -33.84 -42.73
C ALA A 54 -11.08 -32.53 -43.44
N ASN A 55 -12.05 -31.63 -43.59
CA ASN A 55 -11.85 -30.30 -44.16
C ASN A 55 -11.49 -29.27 -43.08
N VAL A 56 -10.31 -29.41 -42.47
CA VAL A 56 -9.85 -28.55 -41.36
C VAL A 56 -8.41 -28.12 -41.56
N ALA A 57 -8.09 -26.85 -41.29
CA ALA A 57 -6.73 -26.34 -41.35
C ALA A 57 -5.87 -26.87 -40.18
N MET A 58 -4.61 -27.25 -40.46
CA MET A 58 -3.69 -27.73 -39.42
C MET A 58 -3.49 -26.75 -38.27
N ALA A 59 -3.49 -25.44 -38.55
CA ALA A 59 -3.37 -24.43 -37.51
C ALA A 59 -4.50 -24.50 -36.47
N ALA A 60 -5.73 -24.85 -36.89
CA ALA A 60 -6.87 -25.01 -36.00
C ALA A 60 -6.75 -26.28 -35.15
N VAL A 61 -6.33 -27.40 -35.76
CA VAL A 61 -6.06 -28.66 -35.03
C VAL A 61 -4.99 -28.46 -33.96
N TRP A 62 -3.91 -27.76 -34.29
CA TRP A 62 -2.81 -27.49 -33.36
C TRP A 62 -3.21 -26.53 -32.24
N ALA A 63 -4.03 -25.52 -32.54
CA ALA A 63 -4.57 -24.61 -31.53
C ALA A 63 -5.41 -25.36 -30.48
N GLU A 64 -6.33 -26.21 -30.94
CA GLU A 64 -7.20 -27.01 -30.09
C GLU A 64 -6.40 -28.06 -29.29
N LEU A 65 -5.42 -28.74 -29.90
CA LEU A 65 -4.50 -29.64 -29.18
C LEU A 65 -3.67 -28.90 -28.12
N ALA A 66 -3.16 -27.70 -28.42
CA ALA A 66 -2.41 -26.89 -27.47
C ALA A 66 -3.29 -26.49 -26.27
N TYR A 67 -4.54 -26.10 -26.51
CA TYR A 67 -5.51 -25.83 -25.45
C TYR A 67 -5.76 -27.08 -24.58
N ARG A 68 -6.02 -28.24 -25.19
CA ARG A 68 -6.25 -29.51 -24.51
C ARG A 68 -5.10 -29.94 -23.62
N TYR A 69 -3.87 -29.89 -24.12
CA TYR A 69 -2.69 -30.24 -23.33
C TYR A 69 -2.42 -29.24 -22.21
N GLY A 70 -2.60 -27.95 -22.47
CA GLY A 70 -2.49 -26.92 -21.45
C GLY A 70 -3.50 -27.14 -20.32
N PHE A 71 -4.75 -27.44 -20.68
CA PHE A 71 -5.82 -27.77 -19.74
C PHE A 71 -5.53 -29.07 -18.97
N GLY A 72 -5.04 -30.11 -19.64
CA GLY A 72 -4.63 -31.36 -19.00
C GLY A 72 -3.49 -31.18 -18.01
N LEU A 73 -2.45 -30.42 -18.37
CA LEU A 73 -1.35 -30.07 -17.47
C LEU A 73 -1.85 -29.27 -16.26
N LEU A 74 -2.70 -28.26 -16.48
CA LEU A 74 -3.30 -27.49 -15.40
C LEU A 74 -4.10 -28.38 -14.45
N SER A 75 -4.89 -29.31 -15.00
CA SER A 75 -5.68 -30.28 -14.23
C SER A 75 -4.79 -31.15 -13.33
N LEU A 76 -3.71 -31.71 -13.88
CA LEU A 76 -2.75 -32.52 -13.12
C LEU A 76 -2.09 -31.73 -11.98
N VAL A 77 -1.68 -30.48 -12.26
CA VAL A 77 -1.07 -29.62 -11.24
C VAL A 77 -2.06 -29.26 -10.14
N VAL A 78 -3.32 -28.97 -10.49
CA VAL A 78 -4.38 -28.66 -9.51
C VAL A 78 -4.77 -29.88 -8.68
N VAL A 79 -4.79 -31.09 -9.26
CA VAL A 79 -4.92 -32.35 -8.50
C VAL A 79 -3.77 -32.48 -7.49
N GLY A 80 -2.53 -32.23 -7.90
CA GLY A 80 -1.37 -32.21 -7.01
C GLY A 80 -1.50 -31.17 -5.88
N LEU A 81 -2.05 -29.99 -6.16
CA LEU A 81 -2.36 -28.98 -5.14
C LEU A 81 -3.45 -29.46 -4.17
N ALA A 82 -4.49 -30.14 -4.64
CA ALA A 82 -5.54 -30.67 -3.78
C ALA A 82 -5.00 -31.77 -2.85
N VAL A 83 -4.23 -32.72 -3.37
CA VAL A 83 -3.61 -33.78 -2.56
C VAL A 83 -2.65 -33.18 -1.53
N SER A 84 -1.80 -32.23 -1.93
CA SER A 84 -0.82 -31.61 -1.02
C SER A 84 -1.43 -30.62 -0.02
N SER A 85 -2.65 -30.12 -0.26
CA SER A 85 -3.34 -29.17 0.63
C SER A 85 -3.64 -29.75 2.01
N GLY A 86 -3.90 -31.07 2.09
CA GLY A 86 -4.19 -31.78 3.34
C GLY A 86 -3.02 -31.81 4.32
N HIS A 87 -1.79 -31.65 3.85
CA HIS A 87 -0.57 -31.71 4.67
C HIS A 87 -0.14 -30.35 5.24
N LYS A 88 -0.92 -29.27 5.06
CA LYS A 88 -0.58 -27.91 5.51
C LYS A 88 -1.37 -27.51 6.75
N SER A 89 -0.76 -27.59 7.93
CA SER A 89 -1.42 -27.30 9.22
C SER A 89 -1.85 -25.83 9.38
N SER A 90 -1.04 -24.87 8.93
CA SER A 90 -1.27 -23.44 9.24
C SER A 90 -2.44 -22.78 8.49
N TYR A 91 -2.95 -23.38 7.40
CA TYR A 91 -4.05 -22.82 6.60
C TYR A 91 -4.89 -23.93 5.92
N ARG A 92 -4.99 -25.09 6.57
CA ARG A 92 -5.55 -26.33 6.03
C ARG A 92 -6.93 -26.15 5.39
N VAL A 93 -7.87 -25.54 6.12
CA VAL A 93 -9.26 -25.39 5.68
C VAL A 93 -9.34 -24.55 4.41
N ALA A 94 -8.64 -23.41 4.38
CA ALA A 94 -8.62 -22.52 3.24
C ALA A 94 -7.94 -23.14 2.01
N ALA A 95 -6.87 -23.93 2.22
CA ALA A 95 -6.19 -24.63 1.13
C ALA A 95 -7.01 -25.78 0.56
N VAL A 96 -7.62 -26.61 1.41
CA VAL A 96 -8.47 -27.72 0.99
C VAL A 96 -9.70 -27.19 0.24
N ALA A 97 -10.41 -26.21 0.82
CA ALA A 97 -11.59 -25.64 0.17
C ALA A 97 -11.25 -24.95 -1.16
N GLY A 98 -10.16 -24.19 -1.23
CA GLY A 98 -9.72 -23.51 -2.45
C GLY A 98 -9.32 -24.49 -3.56
N SER A 99 -8.52 -25.50 -3.23
CA SER A 99 -8.08 -26.52 -4.21
C SER A 99 -9.24 -27.39 -4.68
N LEU A 100 -10.19 -27.76 -3.79
CA LEU A 100 -11.38 -28.53 -4.18
C LEU A 100 -12.32 -27.71 -5.08
N ALA A 101 -12.56 -26.42 -4.77
CA ALA A 101 -13.36 -25.56 -5.63
C ALA A 101 -12.75 -25.41 -7.03
N ALA A 102 -11.42 -25.25 -7.12
CA ALA A 102 -10.72 -25.22 -8.40
C ALA A 102 -10.85 -26.55 -9.16
N LEU A 103 -10.72 -27.69 -8.48
CA LEU A 103 -10.95 -29.02 -9.08
C LEU A 103 -12.38 -29.21 -9.58
N SER A 104 -13.38 -28.77 -8.82
CA SER A 104 -14.78 -28.84 -9.24
C SER A 104 -15.02 -28.01 -10.51
N CYS A 105 -14.43 -26.81 -10.59
CA CYS A 105 -14.51 -25.98 -11.80
C CYS A 105 -13.84 -26.66 -13.00
N ILE A 106 -12.65 -27.26 -12.81
CA ILE A 106 -11.95 -28.02 -13.86
C ILE A 106 -12.78 -29.22 -14.33
N GLY A 107 -13.36 -29.99 -13.40
CA GLY A 107 -14.22 -31.14 -13.73
C GLY A 107 -15.45 -30.71 -14.54
N LEU A 108 -16.11 -29.63 -14.14
CA LEU A 108 -17.25 -29.08 -14.88
C LEU A 108 -16.82 -28.52 -16.25
N GLN A 109 -15.65 -27.88 -16.34
CA GLN A 109 -15.10 -27.38 -17.61
C GLN A 109 -14.78 -28.53 -18.58
N ALA A 110 -14.24 -29.65 -18.08
CA ALA A 110 -14.02 -30.86 -18.89
C ALA A 110 -15.33 -31.48 -19.39
N ALA A 111 -16.37 -31.51 -18.54
CA ALA A 111 -17.70 -31.98 -18.93
C ALA A 111 -18.33 -31.07 -19.99
N LEU A 112 -18.22 -29.74 -19.83
CA LEU A 112 -18.71 -28.78 -20.81
C LEU A 112 -17.93 -28.85 -22.12
N ALA A 113 -16.61 -29.08 -22.11
CA ALA A 113 -15.81 -29.22 -23.33
C ALA A 113 -16.34 -30.37 -24.23
N PHE A 114 -16.72 -31.50 -23.64
CA PHE A 114 -17.39 -32.58 -24.35
C PHE A 114 -18.70 -32.10 -25.02
N TRP A 115 -19.53 -31.37 -24.30
CA TRP A 115 -20.80 -30.85 -24.82
C TRP A 115 -20.62 -29.74 -25.86
N VAL A 116 -19.58 -28.90 -25.73
CA VAL A 116 -19.22 -27.86 -26.70
C VAL A 116 -18.96 -28.50 -28.06
N VAL A 117 -18.14 -29.57 -28.11
CA VAL A 117 -17.89 -30.29 -29.37
C VAL A 117 -19.18 -30.95 -29.88
N ARG A 118 -19.95 -31.61 -28.99
CA ARG A 118 -21.14 -32.37 -29.39
C ARG A 118 -22.29 -31.49 -29.88
N LEU A 119 -22.38 -30.27 -29.37
CA LEU A 119 -23.43 -29.31 -29.67
C LEU A 119 -22.89 -28.14 -30.51
N ASN A 120 -21.91 -28.38 -31.37
CA ASN A 120 -21.41 -27.43 -32.38
C ASN A 120 -21.10 -26.04 -31.79
N ALA A 121 -20.37 -26.00 -30.68
CA ALA A 121 -19.93 -24.77 -30.02
C ALA A 121 -21.07 -23.78 -29.66
N MET A 122 -22.21 -24.30 -29.20
CA MET A 122 -23.32 -23.47 -28.68
C MET A 122 -22.83 -22.32 -27.78
N PRO A 123 -23.20 -21.05 -28.06
CA PRO A 123 -22.65 -19.89 -27.36
C PRO A 123 -22.75 -19.93 -25.83
N ILE A 124 -23.83 -20.51 -25.28
CA ILE A 124 -24.02 -20.65 -23.83
C ILE A 124 -23.01 -21.62 -23.20
N LEU A 125 -22.70 -22.72 -23.88
CA LEU A 125 -21.72 -23.70 -23.41
C LEU A 125 -20.31 -23.16 -23.51
N VAL A 126 -19.99 -22.48 -24.61
CA VAL A 126 -18.70 -21.78 -24.78
C VAL A 126 -18.52 -20.70 -23.71
N THR A 127 -19.58 -19.94 -23.43
CA THR A 127 -19.58 -18.92 -22.38
C THR A 127 -19.35 -19.53 -21.01
N ALA A 128 -20.10 -20.59 -20.67
CA ALA A 128 -19.96 -21.29 -19.40
C ALA A 128 -18.56 -21.92 -19.23
N ALA A 129 -18.04 -22.58 -20.24
CA ALA A 129 -16.70 -23.19 -20.21
C ALA A 129 -15.59 -22.15 -20.04
N THR A 130 -15.68 -21.03 -20.77
CA THR A 130 -14.73 -19.91 -20.65
C THR A 130 -14.78 -19.28 -19.27
N LEU A 131 -15.99 -19.06 -18.72
CA LEU A 131 -16.17 -18.49 -17.40
C LEU A 131 -15.57 -19.37 -16.30
N LEU A 132 -15.73 -20.70 -16.40
CA LEU A 132 -15.10 -21.63 -15.45
C LEU A 132 -13.57 -21.55 -15.50
N GLY A 133 -12.98 -21.41 -16.69
CA GLY A 133 -11.54 -21.19 -16.82
C GLY A 133 -11.06 -19.93 -16.08
N MET A 134 -11.80 -18.82 -16.22
CA MET A 134 -11.51 -17.59 -15.47
C MET A 134 -11.73 -17.75 -13.96
N MET A 135 -12.76 -18.48 -13.55
CA MET A 135 -12.98 -18.81 -12.13
C MET A 135 -11.83 -19.63 -11.55
N VAL A 136 -11.29 -20.60 -12.29
CA VAL A 136 -10.10 -21.36 -11.87
C VAL A 136 -8.91 -20.42 -11.65
N LEU A 137 -8.65 -19.49 -12.58
CA LEU A 137 -7.60 -18.47 -12.40
C LEU A 137 -7.79 -17.67 -11.11
N TRP A 138 -9.00 -17.16 -10.86
CA TRP A 138 -9.32 -16.34 -9.69
C TRP A 138 -9.24 -17.13 -8.37
N LEU A 139 -9.70 -18.38 -8.37
CA LEU A 139 -9.60 -19.29 -7.22
C LEU A 139 -8.15 -19.63 -6.89
N LEU A 140 -7.33 -19.94 -7.91
CA LEU A 140 -5.90 -20.22 -7.75
C LEU A 140 -5.15 -19.00 -7.23
N PHE A 141 -5.48 -17.80 -7.70
CA PHE A 141 -4.88 -16.57 -7.17
C PHE A 141 -5.32 -16.29 -5.73
N GLY A 142 -6.60 -16.50 -5.41
CA GLY A 142 -7.10 -16.43 -4.04
C GLY A 142 -6.41 -17.43 -3.10
N LEU A 143 -6.16 -18.66 -3.57
CA LEU A 143 -5.38 -19.67 -2.86
C LEU A 143 -3.92 -19.25 -2.68
N TYR A 144 -3.31 -18.65 -3.71
CA TYR A 144 -1.95 -18.10 -3.63
C TYR A 144 -1.84 -17.01 -2.56
N LEU A 145 -2.79 -16.09 -2.49
CA LEU A 145 -2.85 -15.06 -1.46
C LEU A 145 -2.97 -15.67 -0.05
N ARG A 146 -3.89 -16.62 0.14
CA ARG A 146 -4.12 -17.29 1.43
C ARG A 146 -2.99 -18.22 1.88
N SER A 147 -2.12 -18.64 0.98
CA SER A 147 -0.93 -19.44 1.30
C SER A 147 0.19 -18.64 2.00
N GLN A 148 0.01 -17.33 2.20
CA GLN A 148 0.95 -16.46 2.92
C GLN A 148 0.78 -16.63 4.44
N THR A 149 1.79 -17.18 5.11
CA THR A 149 1.73 -17.59 6.52
C THR A 149 2.07 -16.50 7.55
N ARG A 150 2.27 -15.24 7.14
CA ARG A 150 2.83 -14.17 8.00
C ARG A 150 2.03 -12.86 7.94
N LEU A 151 0.70 -12.94 8.05
CA LEU A 151 -0.17 -11.76 7.99
C LEU A 151 -1.06 -11.71 9.23
N PRO A 152 -0.79 -10.82 10.20
CA PRO A 152 -1.67 -10.63 11.35
C PRO A 152 -3.03 -10.06 10.88
N LEU A 153 -4.12 -10.53 11.48
CA LEU A 153 -5.42 -9.91 11.29
C LEU A 153 -5.38 -8.49 11.86
N ALA A 154 -5.89 -7.51 11.11
CA ALA A 154 -6.08 -6.15 11.60
C ALA A 154 -7.58 -5.80 11.59
N LEU A 155 -7.96 -4.72 12.30
CA LEU A 155 -9.33 -4.23 12.36
C LEU A 155 -9.88 -4.00 10.93
N PRO A 156 -11.11 -4.44 10.65
CA PRO A 156 -11.62 -4.54 9.28
C PRO A 156 -11.89 -3.16 8.69
N TYR A 157 -11.15 -2.79 7.64
CA TYR A 157 -11.64 -1.78 6.71
C TYR A 157 -12.88 -2.32 5.99
N SER A 158 -13.84 -1.43 5.70
CA SER A 158 -14.99 -1.76 4.86
C SER A 158 -14.54 -2.27 3.50
N VAL A 159 -14.66 -3.59 3.29
CA VAL A 159 -14.42 -4.26 1.99
C VAL A 159 -15.70 -4.39 1.17
N GLY A 160 -16.82 -3.82 1.64
CA GLY A 160 -18.14 -3.93 1.01
C GLY A 160 -18.13 -3.40 -0.42
N LEU A 161 -17.59 -2.19 -0.61
CA LEU A 161 -17.48 -1.57 -1.93
C LEU A 161 -16.58 -2.37 -2.88
N CYS A 162 -15.46 -2.92 -2.38
CA CYS A 162 -14.56 -3.75 -3.19
C CYS A 162 -15.23 -5.07 -3.61
N ARG A 163 -16.04 -5.69 -2.73
CA ARG A 163 -16.81 -6.90 -3.09
C ARG A 163 -17.91 -6.61 -4.09
N PHE A 164 -18.58 -5.47 -3.94
CA PHE A 164 -19.56 -5.01 -4.92
C PHE A 164 -18.90 -4.76 -6.28
N ALA A 165 -17.74 -4.09 -6.32
CA ALA A 165 -16.98 -3.89 -7.56
C ALA A 165 -16.55 -5.22 -8.21
N MET A 166 -16.14 -6.23 -7.42
CA MET A 166 -15.85 -7.58 -7.94
C MET A 166 -17.09 -8.23 -8.57
N LEU A 167 -18.27 -8.10 -7.97
CA LEU A 167 -19.52 -8.63 -8.53
C LEU A 167 -19.86 -7.93 -9.86
N VAL A 168 -19.77 -6.61 -9.91
CA VAL A 168 -20.07 -5.85 -11.13
C VAL A 168 -19.07 -6.18 -12.24
N LEU A 169 -17.77 -6.28 -11.93
CA LEU A 169 -16.76 -6.72 -12.89
C LEU A 169 -17.01 -8.16 -13.37
N PHE A 170 -17.42 -9.06 -12.49
CA PHE A 170 -17.78 -10.43 -12.86
C PHE A 170 -18.92 -10.44 -13.88
N LEU A 171 -19.99 -9.69 -13.63
CA LEU A 171 -21.12 -9.57 -14.57
C LEU A 171 -20.69 -8.98 -15.91
N GLN A 172 -19.80 -7.98 -15.89
CA GLN A 172 -19.24 -7.37 -17.10
C GLN A 172 -18.40 -8.35 -17.92
N VAL A 173 -17.60 -9.19 -17.25
CA VAL A 173 -16.82 -10.25 -17.89
C VAL A 173 -17.72 -11.32 -18.51
N VAL A 174 -18.76 -11.76 -17.79
CA VAL A 174 -19.77 -12.70 -18.32
C VAL A 174 -20.42 -12.14 -19.58
N LEU A 175 -20.83 -10.87 -19.55
CA LEU A 175 -21.42 -10.20 -20.68
C LEU A 175 -20.45 -10.05 -21.86
N GLY A 176 -19.16 -9.77 -21.60
CA GLY A 176 -18.13 -9.71 -22.64
C GLY A 176 -17.87 -11.06 -23.31
N ILE A 177 -17.85 -12.15 -22.54
CA ILE A 177 -17.76 -13.50 -23.09
C ILE A 177 -19.00 -13.82 -23.93
N TRP A 178 -20.19 -13.43 -23.46
CA TRP A 178 -21.45 -13.60 -24.20
C TRP A 178 -21.46 -12.85 -25.54
N VAL A 179 -20.97 -11.61 -25.57
CA VAL A 179 -20.78 -10.82 -26.80
C VAL A 179 -19.82 -11.54 -27.76
N SER A 180 -18.69 -12.02 -27.24
CA SER A 180 -17.70 -12.76 -28.04
C SER A 180 -18.24 -14.08 -28.60
N ALA A 181 -19.03 -14.83 -27.81
CA ALA A 181 -19.53 -16.14 -28.20
C ALA A 181 -20.62 -16.06 -29.28
N ASN A 182 -21.26 -14.90 -29.44
CA ASN A 182 -22.28 -14.64 -30.46
C ASN A 182 -21.80 -13.71 -31.58
N HIS A 183 -20.47 -13.55 -31.72
CA HIS A 183 -19.81 -12.70 -32.72
C HIS A 183 -20.31 -11.25 -32.77
N ALA A 184 -20.85 -10.74 -31.66
CA ALA A 184 -21.51 -9.44 -31.59
C ALA A 184 -20.52 -8.26 -31.44
N SER A 185 -19.22 -8.51 -31.37
CA SER A 185 -18.18 -7.52 -31.04
C SER A 185 -18.11 -6.32 -32.00
N LEU A 186 -18.49 -6.51 -33.27
CA LEU A 186 -18.39 -5.49 -34.33
C LEU A 186 -19.72 -4.82 -34.72
N VAL A 187 -20.83 -5.22 -34.09
CA VAL A 187 -22.19 -4.75 -34.45
C VAL A 187 -22.42 -3.26 -34.17
N CYS A 188 -21.65 -2.70 -33.23
CA CYS A 188 -21.66 -1.27 -32.91
C CYS A 188 -20.51 -0.54 -33.62
N VAL A 189 -20.82 0.21 -34.67
CA VAL A 189 -19.90 1.11 -35.37
C VAL A 189 -19.91 2.48 -34.68
N GLY A 190 -18.90 2.76 -33.86
CA GLY A 190 -18.71 4.02 -33.15
C GLY A 190 -18.09 3.84 -31.77
N PHE A 191 -17.45 4.88 -31.24
CA PHE A 191 -17.01 4.97 -29.84
C PHE A 191 -17.15 6.44 -29.39
N PRO A 192 -17.77 6.73 -28.22
CA PRO A 192 -18.29 5.77 -27.23
C PRO A 192 -19.68 5.20 -27.58
N GLN A 193 -20.44 5.86 -28.46
CA GLN A 193 -21.80 5.45 -28.86
C GLN A 193 -21.81 4.22 -29.77
N CYS A 194 -22.91 3.47 -29.74
CA CYS A 194 -23.19 2.36 -30.65
C CYS A 194 -24.05 2.86 -31.81
N ASN A 195 -23.53 2.87 -33.04
CA ASN A 195 -24.26 3.35 -34.23
C ASN A 195 -24.83 4.77 -34.07
N GLY A 196 -24.09 5.66 -33.40
CA GLY A 196 -24.50 7.04 -33.11
C GLY A 196 -25.55 7.18 -32.00
N GLN A 197 -25.95 6.07 -31.35
CA GLN A 197 -26.91 6.06 -30.26
C GLN A 197 -26.26 5.54 -28.96
N TRP A 198 -26.64 6.12 -27.83
CA TRP A 198 -26.20 5.64 -26.52
C TRP A 198 -26.91 4.34 -26.12
N LEU A 199 -28.18 4.20 -26.49
CA LEU A 199 -28.98 3.01 -26.26
C LEU A 199 -29.80 2.75 -27.54
N PRO A 200 -29.31 1.91 -28.46
CA PRO A 200 -30.03 1.63 -29.70
C PRO A 200 -31.36 0.94 -29.43
N ALA A 201 -32.34 1.15 -30.31
CA ALA A 201 -33.60 0.40 -30.26
C ALA A 201 -33.31 -1.07 -30.58
N ALA A 202 -33.42 -1.93 -29.57
CA ALA A 202 -33.19 -3.36 -29.67
C ALA A 202 -33.92 -4.14 -28.58
N ASP A 203 -34.17 -5.44 -28.79
CA ASP A 203 -34.79 -6.30 -27.77
C ASP A 203 -33.80 -6.75 -26.68
N TYR A 204 -33.62 -5.89 -25.68
CA TYR A 204 -32.77 -6.14 -24.51
C TYR A 204 -33.26 -7.30 -23.63
N GLN A 205 -34.57 -7.57 -23.60
CA GLN A 205 -35.13 -8.62 -22.76
C GLN A 205 -34.84 -10.00 -23.36
N ALA A 206 -35.04 -10.17 -24.67
CA ALA A 206 -34.70 -11.40 -25.37
C ALA A 206 -33.18 -11.62 -25.40
N ALA A 207 -32.39 -10.55 -25.55
CA ALA A 207 -30.92 -10.60 -25.57
C ALA A 207 -30.29 -11.18 -24.29
N LEU A 208 -30.96 -11.03 -23.13
CA LEU A 208 -30.53 -11.56 -21.84
C LEU A 208 -31.17 -12.90 -21.46
N ASN A 209 -32.08 -13.43 -22.29
CA ASN A 209 -32.66 -14.74 -22.08
C ASN A 209 -31.68 -15.85 -22.51
N VAL A 210 -30.63 -16.06 -21.72
CA VAL A 210 -29.55 -17.01 -22.05
C VAL A 210 -30.06 -18.46 -22.07
N VAL A 211 -31.14 -18.75 -21.33
CA VAL A 211 -31.67 -20.10 -21.14
C VAL A 211 -32.56 -20.54 -22.31
N SER A 212 -33.20 -19.61 -23.03
CA SER A 212 -34.04 -19.98 -24.19
C SER A 212 -33.24 -20.73 -25.24
N GLY A 213 -31.95 -20.42 -25.42
CA GLY A 213 -31.06 -21.10 -26.36
C GLY A 213 -30.87 -22.60 -26.08
N LEU A 214 -30.90 -23.02 -24.80
CA LEU A 214 -30.81 -24.44 -24.42
C LEU A 214 -32.06 -25.23 -24.81
N PHE A 215 -33.23 -24.58 -24.78
CA PHE A 215 -34.51 -25.22 -25.09
C PHE A 215 -34.91 -25.10 -26.56
N SER A 216 -34.44 -24.07 -27.26
CA SER A 216 -34.70 -23.86 -28.69
C SER A 216 -33.73 -24.61 -29.60
N GLY A 217 -32.72 -25.31 -29.06
CA GLY A 217 -31.71 -26.03 -29.84
C GLY A 217 -30.84 -25.09 -30.70
N TYR A 218 -30.71 -23.84 -30.28
CA TYR A 218 -30.07 -22.80 -31.06
C TYR A 218 -28.54 -23.03 -31.10
N ALA A 219 -28.01 -23.22 -32.30
CA ALA A 219 -26.61 -23.56 -32.57
C ALA A 219 -25.88 -22.49 -33.41
N GLY A 220 -26.39 -21.25 -33.42
CA GLY A 220 -25.90 -20.17 -34.29
C GLY A 220 -25.62 -18.85 -33.54
N ASP A 221 -25.49 -17.78 -34.31
CA ASP A 221 -25.30 -16.41 -33.83
C ASP A 221 -26.63 -15.68 -33.62
N LEU A 222 -26.64 -14.74 -32.67
CA LEU A 222 -27.90 -14.11 -32.25
C LEU A 222 -28.41 -13.31 -33.43
N ALA A 223 -29.73 -13.15 -33.53
CA ALA A 223 -30.25 -12.21 -34.50
C ALA A 223 -29.62 -10.83 -34.26
N PHE A 224 -29.37 -10.09 -35.34
CA PHE A 224 -28.63 -8.83 -35.32
C PHE A 224 -29.12 -7.85 -34.24
N ASP A 225 -30.43 -7.78 -34.04
CA ASP A 225 -31.06 -6.95 -33.01
C ASP A 225 -30.61 -7.33 -31.58
N LEU A 226 -30.54 -8.64 -31.29
CA LEU A 226 -30.07 -9.15 -29.99
C LEU A 226 -28.55 -8.96 -29.84
N GLN A 227 -27.78 -9.11 -30.91
CA GLN A 227 -26.33 -8.81 -30.91
C GLN A 227 -26.07 -7.32 -30.59
N LEU A 228 -26.88 -6.43 -31.17
CA LEU A 228 -26.83 -4.99 -30.92
C LEU A 228 -27.13 -4.68 -29.45
N ALA A 229 -28.16 -5.31 -28.88
CA ALA A 229 -28.52 -5.16 -27.47
C ALA A 229 -27.38 -5.62 -26.52
N ILE A 230 -26.81 -6.81 -26.71
CA ILE A 230 -25.75 -7.30 -25.82
C ILE A 230 -24.46 -6.49 -25.92
N ASN A 231 -24.08 -6.00 -27.11
CA ASN A 231 -22.91 -5.15 -27.28
C ASN A 231 -23.13 -3.78 -26.61
N ALA A 232 -24.33 -3.19 -26.77
CA ALA A 232 -24.69 -1.95 -26.08
C ALA A 232 -24.68 -2.10 -24.56
N LEU A 233 -25.21 -3.20 -24.01
CA LEU A 233 -25.17 -3.50 -22.58
C LEU A 233 -23.72 -3.66 -22.09
N HIS A 234 -22.86 -4.31 -22.87
CA HIS A 234 -21.45 -4.48 -22.52
C HIS A 234 -20.72 -3.13 -22.44
N ARG A 235 -21.00 -2.21 -23.35
CA ARG A 235 -20.42 -0.85 -23.31
C ARG A 235 -20.88 -0.05 -22.08
N TRP A 236 -22.17 -0.11 -21.76
CA TRP A 236 -22.69 0.54 -20.55
C TRP A 236 -22.13 -0.06 -19.26
N GLY A 237 -22.06 -1.39 -19.20
CA GLY A 237 -21.43 -2.09 -18.09
C GLY A 237 -19.96 -1.70 -17.93
N ALA A 238 -19.23 -1.47 -19.04
CA ALA A 238 -17.85 -0.99 -18.99
C ALA A 238 -17.73 0.41 -18.36
N VAL A 239 -18.67 1.31 -18.63
CA VAL A 239 -18.71 2.65 -18.00
C VAL A 239 -18.97 2.52 -16.49
N ILE A 240 -19.92 1.67 -16.08
CA ILE A 240 -20.21 1.42 -14.67
C ILE A 240 -18.98 0.82 -13.97
N CYS A 241 -18.33 -0.17 -14.59
CA CYS A 241 -17.07 -0.73 -14.11
C CYS A 241 -15.99 0.35 -13.99
N PHE A 242 -15.82 1.20 -14.99
CA PHE A 242 -14.81 2.26 -14.95
C PHE A 242 -14.99 3.20 -13.76
N ILE A 243 -16.22 3.63 -13.47
CA ILE A 243 -16.52 4.50 -12.32
C ILE A 243 -16.22 3.79 -11.00
N LEU A 244 -16.69 2.54 -10.85
CA LEU A 244 -16.48 1.74 -9.64
C LEU A 244 -14.99 1.43 -9.42
N LEU A 245 -14.29 0.97 -10.45
CA LEU A 245 -12.87 0.62 -10.36
C LEU A 245 -12.01 1.86 -10.09
N THR A 246 -12.31 3.01 -10.70
CA THR A 246 -11.64 4.28 -10.39
C THR A 246 -11.82 4.68 -8.93
N THR A 247 -13.03 4.47 -8.39
CA THR A 247 -13.32 4.72 -6.96
C THR A 247 -12.50 3.81 -6.05
N ILE A 248 -12.37 2.52 -6.40
CA ILE A 248 -11.52 1.56 -5.67
C ILE A 248 -10.04 1.95 -5.78
N ILE A 249 -9.56 2.32 -6.98
CA ILE A 249 -8.19 2.77 -7.21
C ILE A 249 -7.88 3.95 -6.28
N TRP A 250 -8.70 4.99 -6.30
CA TRP A 250 -8.51 6.17 -5.45
C TRP A 250 -8.45 5.80 -3.97
N GLY A 251 -9.39 4.98 -3.49
CA GLY A 251 -9.42 4.52 -2.09
C GLY A 251 -8.25 3.62 -1.71
N SER A 252 -7.71 2.84 -2.66
CA SER A 252 -6.59 1.92 -2.43
C SER A 252 -5.22 2.60 -2.46
N LEU A 253 -5.09 3.73 -3.14
CA LEU A 253 -3.86 4.53 -3.25
C LEU A 253 -3.67 5.51 -2.09
N ALA A 254 -4.67 5.66 -1.22
CA ALA A 254 -4.61 6.51 -0.05
C ALA A 254 -3.43 6.13 0.88
N ALA A 255 -2.84 7.14 1.51
CA ALA A 255 -1.59 6.99 2.27
C ALA A 255 -1.74 6.12 3.52
N ASP A 256 -2.95 5.97 4.05
CA ASP A 256 -3.32 5.11 5.18
C ASP A 256 -3.36 3.62 4.81
N LYS A 257 -3.36 3.28 3.52
CA LYS A 257 -3.44 1.88 3.06
C LYS A 257 -2.07 1.19 3.08
N PRO A 258 -2.01 -0.11 3.46
CA PRO A 258 -0.76 -0.85 3.48
C PRO A 258 -0.17 -0.96 2.06
N LYS A 259 1.17 -1.08 1.99
CA LYS A 259 1.90 -1.12 0.71
C LYS A 259 1.33 -2.15 -0.27
N SER A 260 0.93 -3.33 0.21
CA SER A 260 0.34 -4.38 -0.62
C SER A 260 -1.00 -3.96 -1.27
N VAL A 261 -1.85 -3.21 -0.55
CA VAL A 261 -3.10 -2.66 -1.09
C VAL A 261 -2.80 -1.56 -2.11
N ARG A 262 -1.85 -0.67 -1.82
CA ARG A 262 -1.44 0.40 -2.74
C ARG A 262 -0.84 -0.16 -4.03
N MET A 263 0.02 -1.17 -3.93
CA MET A 263 0.58 -1.85 -5.11
C MET A 263 -0.51 -2.53 -5.93
N ALA A 264 -1.47 -3.20 -5.29
CA ALA A 264 -2.62 -3.76 -6.00
C ALA A 264 -3.47 -2.66 -6.67
N GLY A 265 -3.65 -1.50 -6.01
CA GLY A 265 -4.29 -0.32 -6.60
C GLY A 265 -3.59 0.21 -7.84
N LEU A 266 -2.25 0.27 -7.83
CA LEU A 266 -1.45 0.66 -9.00
C LEU A 266 -1.58 -0.34 -10.15
N TRP A 267 -1.54 -1.65 -9.86
CA TRP A 267 -1.78 -2.68 -10.87
C TRP A 267 -3.19 -2.58 -11.45
N LEU A 268 -4.21 -2.34 -10.60
CA LEU A 268 -5.58 -2.12 -11.07
C LEU A 268 -5.66 -0.90 -11.99
N SER A 269 -5.01 0.20 -11.63
CA SER A 269 -4.95 1.41 -12.47
C SER A 269 -4.30 1.15 -13.82
N ALA A 270 -3.18 0.41 -13.84
CA ALA A 270 -2.49 0.06 -15.09
C ALA A 270 -3.37 -0.81 -15.98
N LEU A 271 -4.02 -1.83 -15.41
CA LEU A 271 -4.90 -2.73 -16.17
C LEU A 271 -6.12 -1.99 -16.72
N VAL A 272 -6.77 -1.11 -15.94
CA VAL A 272 -7.89 -0.29 -16.44
C VAL A 272 -7.47 0.57 -17.63
N PHE A 273 -6.29 1.19 -17.57
CA PHE A 273 -5.77 1.98 -18.69
C PHE A 273 -5.52 1.12 -19.93
N VAL A 274 -4.88 -0.04 -19.77
CA VAL A 274 -4.64 -0.99 -20.86
C VAL A 274 -5.98 -1.47 -21.45
N GLU A 275 -6.97 -1.80 -20.62
CA GLU A 275 -8.27 -2.28 -21.07
C GLU A 275 -9.02 -1.25 -21.92
N ILE A 276 -9.00 0.02 -21.51
CA ILE A 276 -9.57 1.13 -22.28
C ILE A 276 -8.83 1.29 -23.61
N ALA A 277 -7.50 1.27 -23.58
CA ALA A 277 -6.67 1.42 -24.78
C ALA A 277 -6.93 0.30 -25.78
N VAL A 278 -6.99 -0.95 -25.31
CA VAL A 278 -7.27 -2.14 -26.12
C VAL A 278 -8.71 -2.10 -26.64
N GLY A 279 -9.69 -1.67 -25.84
CA GLY A 279 -11.08 -1.50 -26.30
C GLY A 279 -11.22 -0.45 -27.40
N ILE A 280 -10.56 0.71 -27.27
CA ILE A 280 -10.53 1.76 -28.30
C ILE A 280 -9.81 1.26 -29.57
N ALA A 281 -8.67 0.57 -29.40
CA ALA A 281 -7.92 -0.03 -30.50
C ALA A 281 -8.77 -1.08 -31.24
N GLY A 282 -9.56 -1.86 -30.50
CA GLY A 282 -10.47 -2.84 -31.06
C GLY A 282 -11.47 -2.23 -32.02
N PHE A 283 -12.08 -1.11 -31.64
CA PHE A 283 -12.93 -0.38 -32.56
C PHE A 283 -12.14 0.20 -33.76
N LYS A 284 -11.05 0.93 -33.50
CA LYS A 284 -10.30 1.64 -34.55
C LYS A 284 -9.64 0.71 -35.58
N LEU A 285 -9.23 -0.48 -35.16
CA LEU A 285 -8.50 -1.45 -35.98
C LEU A 285 -9.39 -2.59 -36.50
N GLN A 286 -10.72 -2.50 -36.30
CA GLN A 286 -11.68 -3.53 -36.71
C GLN A 286 -11.43 -4.90 -36.03
N MET A 287 -11.10 -4.88 -34.74
CA MET A 287 -10.91 -6.05 -33.86
C MET A 287 -9.94 -7.09 -34.43
N PRO A 288 -8.66 -6.74 -34.69
CA PRO A 288 -7.69 -7.73 -35.12
C PRO A 288 -7.49 -8.76 -34.00
N LEU A 289 -7.11 -9.98 -34.37
CA LEU A 289 -7.01 -11.12 -33.43
C LEU A 289 -6.19 -10.80 -32.17
N TRP A 290 -5.06 -10.12 -32.30
CA TRP A 290 -4.21 -9.78 -31.16
C TRP A 290 -4.91 -8.81 -30.17
N VAL A 291 -5.79 -7.92 -30.64
CA VAL A 291 -6.58 -7.02 -29.78
C VAL A 291 -7.64 -7.80 -29.02
N LEU A 292 -8.35 -8.72 -29.69
CA LEU A 292 -9.33 -9.61 -29.05
C LEU A 292 -8.69 -10.46 -27.94
N LEU A 293 -7.48 -10.99 -28.20
CA LEU A 293 -6.69 -11.73 -27.22
C LEU A 293 -6.25 -10.85 -26.06
N ALA A 294 -5.70 -9.67 -26.35
CA ALA A 294 -5.26 -8.72 -25.32
C ALA A 294 -6.43 -8.31 -24.42
N HIS A 295 -7.59 -8.00 -25.00
CA HIS A 295 -8.80 -7.62 -24.28
C HIS A 295 -9.25 -8.75 -23.34
N THR A 296 -9.32 -9.98 -23.86
CA THR A 296 -9.69 -11.16 -23.05
C THR A 296 -8.70 -11.43 -21.93
N ALA A 297 -7.40 -11.30 -22.20
CA ALA A 297 -6.35 -11.54 -21.22
C ALA A 297 -6.39 -10.49 -20.09
N VAL A 298 -6.52 -9.21 -20.44
CA VAL A 298 -6.58 -8.09 -19.49
C VAL A 298 -7.85 -8.18 -18.65
N ALA A 299 -9.00 -8.46 -19.25
CA ALA A 299 -10.25 -8.72 -18.53
C ALA A 299 -10.13 -9.87 -17.52
N ALA A 300 -9.47 -10.97 -17.90
CA ALA A 300 -9.26 -12.12 -17.00
C ALA A 300 -8.39 -11.76 -15.78
N VAL A 301 -7.34 -10.95 -15.96
CA VAL A 301 -6.44 -10.57 -14.86
C VAL A 301 -6.93 -9.37 -14.04
N MET A 302 -7.89 -8.59 -14.53
CA MET A 302 -8.47 -7.41 -13.85
C MET A 302 -9.06 -7.75 -12.47
N MET A 303 -9.53 -8.98 -12.27
CA MET A 303 -10.05 -9.45 -10.99
C MET A 303 -8.94 -9.66 -9.95
N LEU A 304 -7.70 -9.91 -10.36
CA LEU A 304 -6.61 -10.27 -9.44
C LEU A 304 -6.24 -9.13 -8.48
N PRO A 305 -6.04 -7.88 -8.93
CA PRO A 305 -5.84 -6.75 -8.02
C PRO A 305 -7.00 -6.54 -7.05
N LEU A 306 -8.26 -6.75 -7.45
CA LEU A 306 -9.42 -6.63 -6.55
C LEU A 306 -9.42 -7.72 -5.48
N LEU A 307 -9.07 -8.97 -5.84
CA LEU A 307 -8.88 -10.05 -4.88
C LEU A 307 -7.74 -9.72 -3.91
N ALA A 308 -6.63 -9.14 -4.40
CA ALA A 308 -5.52 -8.71 -3.57
C ALA A 308 -5.91 -7.56 -2.63
N ILE A 309 -6.62 -6.53 -3.10
CA ILE A 309 -7.14 -5.43 -2.27
C ILE A 309 -8.09 -5.98 -1.20
N SER A 310 -9.07 -6.82 -1.59
CA SER A 310 -10.04 -7.44 -0.67
C SER A 310 -9.38 -8.35 0.36
N PHE A 311 -8.28 -9.03 -0.01
CA PHE A 311 -7.48 -9.85 0.89
C PHE A 311 -6.66 -8.99 1.84
N TYR A 312 -5.74 -8.17 1.32
CA TYR A 312 -4.83 -7.35 2.13
C TYR A 312 -5.54 -6.27 2.96
N SER A 313 -6.75 -5.84 2.58
CA SER A 313 -7.54 -4.92 3.43
C SER A 313 -8.05 -5.59 4.72
N ARG A 314 -8.03 -6.93 4.81
CA ARG A 314 -8.36 -7.70 6.04
C ARG A 314 -7.14 -8.05 6.88
N TYR A 315 -5.96 -7.96 6.30
CA TYR A 315 -4.70 -8.34 6.92
C TYR A 315 -3.78 -7.12 6.91
N GLY A 316 -3.79 -6.37 8.01
CA GLY A 316 -2.95 -5.18 8.14
C GLY A 316 -1.47 -5.52 8.01
N SER A 317 -0.68 -4.55 7.56
CA SER A 317 0.78 -4.66 7.63
C SER A 317 1.17 -4.85 9.09
N GLY A 318 1.62 -6.06 9.44
CA GLY A 318 2.29 -6.30 10.71
C GLY A 318 3.58 -5.50 10.78
N ALA A 319 3.51 -4.35 11.45
CA ALA A 319 4.46 -4.06 12.51
C ALA A 319 3.87 -4.70 13.79
N ALA A 320 4.72 -5.39 14.54
CA ALA A 320 4.33 -6.21 15.69
C ALA A 320 3.83 -5.35 16.85
N GLY A 321 2.73 -5.77 17.47
CA GLY A 321 2.22 -5.20 18.72
C GLY A 321 0.98 -5.96 19.15
N VAL A 322 1.15 -6.79 20.18
CA VAL A 322 0.15 -7.68 20.79
C VAL A 322 -1.18 -6.95 21.04
N GLN A 323 -2.27 -7.44 20.45
CA GLN A 323 -3.63 -7.14 20.92
C GLN A 323 -4.24 -8.40 21.52
N ALA A 324 -4.28 -8.42 22.85
CA ALA A 324 -5.27 -9.18 23.59
C ALA A 324 -6.67 -8.63 23.26
N SER A 325 -7.59 -9.55 22.95
CA SER A 325 -9.02 -9.26 22.82
C SER A 325 -9.67 -9.23 24.22
N PRO A 326 -10.83 -8.55 24.39
CA PRO A 326 -11.29 -8.04 25.67
C PRO A 326 -12.05 -9.10 26.46
N ALA A 327 -11.60 -9.38 27.67
CA ALA A 327 -12.45 -9.92 28.71
C ALA A 327 -12.71 -8.81 29.72
N ALA A 328 -13.95 -8.32 29.73
CA ALA A 328 -14.48 -7.54 30.82
C ALA A 328 -14.36 -8.38 32.11
N SER A 329 -13.68 -7.84 33.11
CA SER A 329 -13.90 -8.19 34.50
C SER A 329 -13.59 -6.95 35.34
N SER A 330 -14.62 -6.47 36.02
CA SER A 330 -14.54 -5.77 37.31
C SER A 330 -13.41 -6.37 38.18
N ILE A 331 -12.67 -5.64 39.01
CA ILE A 331 -13.06 -4.92 40.26
C ILE A 331 -11.93 -3.89 40.64
N PRO A 332 -11.93 -3.27 41.86
CA PRO A 332 -12.28 -1.88 42.13
C PRO A 332 -11.08 -0.94 42.39
N THR A 333 -11.43 0.34 42.46
CA THR A 333 -10.71 1.50 43.00
C THR A 333 -9.86 1.20 44.26
N ALA A 334 -8.55 1.45 44.17
CA ALA A 334 -7.73 1.91 45.29
C ALA A 334 -6.50 2.63 44.75
N VAL A 335 -6.42 3.93 45.05
CA VAL A 335 -5.31 4.83 44.73
C VAL A 335 -4.15 4.51 45.67
N VAL A 336 -2.95 4.27 45.12
CA VAL A 336 -1.68 4.46 45.81
C VAL A 336 -0.75 5.16 44.81
N ALA A 337 -0.31 6.37 45.17
CA ALA A 337 0.73 7.08 44.46
C ALA A 337 2.07 6.36 44.75
N GLU A 338 2.72 5.83 43.72
CA GLU A 338 4.11 5.40 43.78
C GLU A 338 4.98 6.41 43.05
N ASP A 339 6.03 6.87 43.74
CA ASP A 339 7.08 7.73 43.22
C ASP A 339 7.76 7.10 41.99
N TYR A 340 7.90 7.91 40.93
CA TYR A 340 8.61 7.51 39.71
C TYR A 340 10.11 7.42 40.00
N VAL A 341 10.62 6.19 40.09
CA VAL A 341 12.04 5.89 39.99
C VAL A 341 12.36 5.66 38.51
N GLU A 342 13.28 6.45 37.97
CA GLU A 342 13.80 6.30 36.61
C GLU A 342 14.23 4.83 36.39
N PRO A 343 13.66 4.11 35.40
CA PRO A 343 13.93 2.69 35.24
C PRO A 343 15.42 2.46 34.93
N PRO A 344 16.06 1.43 35.50
CA PRO A 344 17.48 1.18 35.26
C PRO A 344 17.72 0.86 33.78
N PRO A 345 18.89 1.22 33.25
CA PRO A 345 19.13 1.23 31.81
C PRO A 345 19.16 -0.20 31.24
N GLU A 346 18.14 -0.58 30.47
CA GLU A 346 18.50 -0.83 29.07
C GLU A 346 19.02 0.50 28.56
N SER A 347 20.35 0.64 28.43
CA SER A 347 20.95 1.94 28.15
C SER A 347 20.23 2.56 26.95
N LEU A 348 19.89 3.85 27.05
CA LEU A 348 19.29 4.60 25.95
C LEU A 348 20.01 4.30 24.62
N PHE A 349 21.33 4.10 24.71
CA PHE A 349 22.18 3.56 23.67
C PHE A 349 21.74 2.21 23.09
N LEU A 350 21.46 1.16 23.90
CA LEU A 350 20.96 -0.13 23.42
C LEU A 350 19.60 0.01 22.72
N ARG A 351 18.71 0.86 23.24
CA ARG A 351 17.42 1.15 22.60
C ARG A 351 17.62 1.86 21.27
N LEU A 352 18.46 2.90 21.22
CA LEU A 352 18.82 3.58 19.98
C LEU A 352 19.49 2.63 18.98
N LYS A 353 20.44 1.80 19.41
CA LYS A 353 21.10 0.78 18.59
C LYS A 353 20.08 -0.17 17.96
N SER A 354 19.12 -0.67 18.76
CA SER A 354 18.06 -1.55 18.28
C SER A 354 17.16 -0.86 17.26
N GLN A 355 16.67 0.33 17.58
CA GLN A 355 15.68 1.04 16.75
C GLN A 355 16.29 1.63 15.47
N LEU A 356 17.57 2.03 15.49
CA LEU A 356 18.28 2.55 14.32
C LEU A 356 18.86 1.45 13.42
N THR A 357 18.61 0.17 13.69
CA THR A 357 19.19 -0.98 12.94
C THR A 357 19.02 -0.86 11.43
N ARG A 358 17.86 -0.38 10.95
CA ARG A 358 17.62 -0.19 9.51
C ARG A 358 18.53 0.87 8.90
N THR A 359 18.69 2.01 9.56
CA THR A 359 19.58 3.10 9.10
C THR A 359 21.05 2.68 9.24
N ARG A 360 21.41 2.03 10.35
CA ARG A 360 22.74 1.48 10.60
C ARG A 360 23.16 0.45 9.55
N SER A 361 22.27 -0.47 9.14
CA SER A 361 22.60 -1.49 8.12
C SER A 361 23.02 -0.89 6.76
N GLY A 362 22.53 0.31 6.43
CA GLY A 362 22.91 1.04 5.23
C GLY A 362 24.32 1.64 5.30
N LEU A 363 24.74 2.10 6.48
CA LEU A 363 26.04 2.74 6.71
C LEU A 363 27.15 1.74 7.12
N GLY A 364 26.82 0.77 7.98
CA GLY A 364 27.77 -0.18 8.55
C GLY A 364 28.33 -1.20 7.55
N GLY A 365 27.64 -1.47 6.44
CA GLY A 365 28.07 -2.43 5.43
C GLY A 365 29.40 -2.07 4.76
N ILE A 366 29.71 -0.78 4.58
CA ILE A 366 30.99 -0.33 3.98
C ILE A 366 32.14 -0.53 4.96
N LEU A 367 31.95 -0.08 6.21
CA LEU A 367 32.99 -0.14 7.25
C LEU A 367 33.34 -1.59 7.62
N ALA A 368 32.37 -2.50 7.59
CA ALA A 368 32.59 -3.92 7.80
C ALA A 368 33.43 -4.57 6.67
N ASN A 369 33.21 -4.19 5.41
CA ASN A 369 33.97 -4.73 4.28
C ASN A 369 35.45 -4.27 4.26
N LEU A 370 35.69 -3.03 4.70
CA LEU A 370 37.04 -2.48 4.91
C LEU A 370 37.79 -3.19 6.05
N ALA A 371 37.11 -3.51 7.15
CA ALA A 371 37.71 -4.21 8.29
C ALA A 371 38.18 -5.64 7.92
N LEU A 372 37.62 -6.23 6.86
CA LEU A 372 38.04 -7.53 6.32
C LEU A 372 39.24 -7.46 5.35
N GLY A 373 39.82 -6.27 5.15
CA GLY A 373 41.01 -6.08 4.31
C GLY A 373 40.77 -6.24 2.80
N THR A 374 39.51 -6.20 2.36
CA THR A 374 39.13 -6.48 0.95
C THR A 374 39.24 -5.28 0.01
N LYS A 375 39.40 -4.05 0.53
CA LYS A 375 39.55 -2.82 -0.26
C LYS A 375 40.54 -1.84 0.37
N SER A 376 41.34 -1.16 -0.45
CA SER A 376 42.14 0.02 -0.07
C SER A 376 41.24 1.23 0.20
N ILE A 377 41.72 2.18 1.01
CA ILE A 377 41.07 3.48 1.16
C ILE A 377 41.56 4.38 0.03
N ASP A 378 40.73 4.52 -0.99
CA ASP A 378 40.99 5.28 -2.21
C ASP A 378 39.76 6.10 -2.63
N GLY A 379 39.86 6.83 -3.74
CA GLY A 379 38.77 7.66 -4.26
C GLY A 379 37.50 6.86 -4.57
N ASP A 380 37.64 5.65 -5.11
CA ASP A 380 36.52 4.78 -5.46
C ASP A 380 35.71 4.37 -4.22
N LEU A 381 36.39 4.14 -3.09
CA LEU A 381 35.72 3.88 -1.82
C LEU A 381 34.94 5.09 -1.30
N LEU A 382 35.48 6.31 -1.46
CA LEU A 382 34.78 7.53 -1.05
C LEU A 382 33.53 7.77 -1.90
N GLU A 383 33.55 7.43 -3.19
CA GLU A 383 32.36 7.47 -4.06
C GLU A 383 31.29 6.43 -3.64
N GLU A 384 31.71 5.22 -3.24
CA GLU A 384 30.78 4.23 -2.68
C GLU A 384 30.17 4.74 -1.36
N LEU A 385 30.98 5.37 -0.50
CA LEU A 385 30.53 5.99 0.74
C LEU A 385 29.53 7.12 0.47
N GLU A 386 29.81 8.00 -0.49
CA GLU A 386 28.91 9.06 -0.95
C GLU A 386 27.54 8.48 -1.31
N THR A 387 27.52 7.44 -2.15
CA THR A 387 26.29 6.78 -2.58
C THR A 387 25.47 6.27 -1.38
N ARG A 388 26.10 5.67 -0.36
CA ARG A 388 25.39 5.18 0.83
C ARG A 388 24.86 6.30 1.71
N LEU A 389 25.64 7.36 1.91
CA LEU A 389 25.21 8.53 2.67
C LEU A 389 23.97 9.16 2.02
N LEU A 390 23.95 9.25 0.68
CA LEU A 390 22.78 9.71 -0.08
C LEU A 390 21.58 8.75 0.06
N MET A 391 21.80 7.43 -0.04
CA MET A 391 20.74 6.43 0.15
C MET A 391 20.12 6.45 1.55
N ALA A 392 20.89 6.83 2.57
CA ALA A 392 20.44 7.02 3.94
C ALA A 392 19.68 8.35 4.17
N ASP A 393 19.42 9.11 3.11
CA ASP A 393 18.76 10.43 3.11
C ASP A 393 19.52 11.52 3.91
N ILE A 394 20.85 11.43 4.00
CA ILE A 394 21.70 12.46 4.66
C ILE A 394 21.67 13.81 3.92
N GLY A 395 21.34 13.79 2.62
CA GLY A 395 21.16 14.98 1.81
C GLY A 395 22.44 15.40 1.09
N ILE A 396 22.27 15.89 -0.15
CA ILE A 396 23.37 16.15 -1.10
C ILE A 396 24.42 17.09 -0.51
N THR A 397 24.00 18.26 -0.02
CA THR A 397 24.94 19.27 0.52
C THR A 397 25.77 18.73 1.68
N VAL A 398 25.15 17.99 2.59
CA VAL A 398 25.84 17.42 3.75
C VAL A 398 26.81 16.33 3.31
N THR A 399 26.36 15.43 2.42
CA THR A 399 27.22 14.38 1.90
C THR A 399 28.42 14.96 1.16
N THR A 400 28.24 15.92 0.27
CA THR A 400 29.34 16.56 -0.46
C THR A 400 30.35 17.21 0.49
N ASP A 401 29.87 17.91 1.54
CA ASP A 401 30.74 18.50 2.58
C ASP A 401 31.56 17.44 3.31
N ILE A 402 30.94 16.32 3.69
CA ILE A 402 31.61 15.20 4.39
C ILE A 402 32.66 14.57 3.48
N ILE A 403 32.30 14.25 2.24
CA ILE A 403 33.20 13.59 1.28
C ILE A 403 34.40 14.48 0.97
N ALA A 404 34.20 15.78 0.74
CA ALA A 404 35.30 16.72 0.53
C ALA A 404 36.28 16.75 1.72
N ARG A 405 35.78 16.74 2.96
CA ARG A 405 36.62 16.71 4.17
C ARG A 405 37.35 15.36 4.34
N LEU A 406 36.69 14.24 4.02
CA LEU A 406 37.32 12.93 4.05
C LEU A 406 38.41 12.79 2.96
N THR A 407 38.18 13.28 1.74
CA THR A 407 39.19 13.32 0.67
C THR A 407 40.41 14.12 1.10
N GLN A 408 40.22 15.29 1.74
CA GLN A 408 41.34 16.09 2.24
C GLN A 408 42.15 15.35 3.32
N ARG A 409 41.49 14.60 4.22
CA ARG A 409 42.17 13.75 5.23
C ARG A 409 42.90 12.57 4.56
N LEU A 410 42.34 12.01 3.49
CA LEU A 410 42.98 10.95 2.70
C LEU A 410 44.27 11.43 2.04
N GLU A 411 44.24 12.59 1.37
CA GLU A 411 45.41 13.21 0.72
C GLU A 411 46.54 13.54 1.72
N ARG A 412 46.18 13.79 2.98
CA ARG A 412 47.14 14.04 4.09
C ARG A 412 47.65 12.75 4.76
N HIS A 413 47.32 11.57 4.22
CA HIS A 413 47.65 10.26 4.79
C HIS A 413 47.16 10.07 6.24
N GLN A 414 45.98 10.63 6.55
CA GLN A 414 45.35 10.53 7.88
C GLN A 414 44.29 9.40 7.97
N LEU A 415 43.95 8.76 6.84
CA LEU A 415 42.96 7.70 6.74
C LEU A 415 43.63 6.39 6.30
N ASN A 416 44.33 5.75 7.25
CA ASN A 416 45.19 4.60 6.96
C ASN A 416 44.48 3.25 7.10
N ASP A 417 43.36 3.20 7.83
CA ASP A 417 42.58 1.98 8.04
C ASP A 417 41.08 2.26 8.21
N ALA A 418 40.30 1.17 8.28
CA ALA A 418 38.85 1.22 8.43
C ALA A 418 38.40 1.95 9.71
N GLN A 419 39.18 1.84 10.79
CA GLN A 419 38.88 2.47 12.07
C GLN A 419 39.08 3.98 11.98
N ALA A 420 40.15 4.44 11.34
CA ALA A 420 40.43 5.85 11.09
C ALA A 420 39.35 6.47 10.19
N LEU A 421 38.91 5.80 9.13
CA LEU A 421 37.80 6.27 8.28
C LEU A 421 36.47 6.34 9.05
N SER A 422 36.15 5.30 9.82
CA SER A 422 34.94 5.27 10.67
C SER A 422 34.95 6.41 11.69
N ALA A 423 36.07 6.60 12.39
CA ALA A 423 36.24 7.66 13.38
C ALA A 423 36.14 9.06 12.74
N ALA A 424 36.76 9.27 11.58
CA ALA A 424 36.66 10.52 10.85
C ALA A 424 35.23 10.81 10.40
N LEU A 425 34.52 9.82 9.82
CA LEU A 425 33.12 10.00 9.42
C LEU A 425 32.21 10.30 10.62
N LYS A 426 32.44 9.60 11.75
CA LYS A 426 31.72 9.84 13.02
C LYS A 426 31.91 11.26 13.51
N GLU A 427 33.16 11.74 13.53
CA GLU A 427 33.51 13.11 13.90
C GLU A 427 32.80 14.14 13.01
N GLU A 428 32.80 13.93 11.70
CA GLU A 428 32.16 14.83 10.74
C GLU A 428 30.63 14.89 10.92
N LEU A 429 29.98 13.74 11.12
CA LEU A 429 28.55 13.66 11.39
C LEU A 429 28.17 14.29 12.73
N LEU A 430 28.98 14.08 13.77
CA LEU A 430 28.78 14.68 15.08
C LEU A 430 28.89 16.20 15.00
N ALA A 431 29.91 16.73 14.32
CA ALA A 431 30.11 18.17 14.15
C ALA A 431 28.92 18.87 13.49
N ILE A 432 28.18 18.18 12.61
CA ILE A 432 26.99 18.73 11.95
C ILE A 432 25.81 18.85 12.91
N VAL A 433 25.60 17.84 13.77
CA VAL A 433 24.38 17.70 14.56
C VAL A 433 24.51 18.22 16.00
N GLN A 434 25.73 18.26 16.54
CA GLN A 434 26.03 18.74 17.89
C GLN A 434 25.46 20.14 18.20
N PRO A 435 25.55 21.15 17.30
CA PRO A 435 25.01 22.48 17.59
C PRO A 435 23.49 22.50 17.83
N CYS A 436 22.78 21.51 17.28
CA CYS A 436 21.33 21.37 17.43
C CYS A 436 20.93 20.49 18.62
N SER A 437 21.89 19.90 19.34
CA SER A 437 21.65 19.03 20.50
C SER A 437 21.38 19.84 21.77
N GLN A 438 20.22 20.49 21.84
CA GLN A 438 19.84 21.33 22.98
C GLN A 438 18.51 20.85 23.58
N PRO A 439 18.48 20.38 24.84
CA PRO A 439 17.26 19.90 25.46
C PRO A 439 16.23 21.02 25.65
N LEU A 440 14.95 20.67 25.71
CA LEU A 440 13.91 21.61 26.07
C LEU A 440 14.07 21.99 27.55
N GLN A 441 14.13 23.29 27.84
CA GLN A 441 14.19 23.81 29.21
C GLN A 441 12.92 24.59 29.51
N ILE A 442 12.28 24.25 30.62
CA ILE A 442 11.10 24.95 31.12
C ILE A 442 11.55 25.79 32.31
N PRO A 443 11.68 27.13 32.16
CA PRO A 443 12.05 27.99 33.26
C PRO A 443 10.93 28.06 34.30
N GLN A 444 11.29 28.32 35.55
CA GLN A 444 10.31 28.65 36.58
C GLN A 444 9.83 30.09 36.35
N GLN A 445 8.53 30.28 36.18
CA GLN A 445 7.92 31.57 35.87
C GLN A 445 6.46 31.62 36.33
N ASP A 446 5.93 32.84 36.52
CA ASP A 446 4.56 33.05 37.03
C ASP A 446 3.45 32.76 35.99
N LYS A 447 3.82 32.64 34.71
CA LYS A 447 2.90 32.37 33.58
C LYS A 447 3.16 30.98 32.99
N PRO A 448 2.14 30.30 32.44
CA PRO A 448 2.33 29.00 31.82
C PRO A 448 3.35 29.08 30.67
N PHE A 449 4.30 28.15 30.65
CA PHE A 449 5.17 27.92 29.50
C PHE A 449 4.34 27.31 28.37
N VAL A 450 4.21 28.04 27.25
CA VAL A 450 3.31 27.64 26.16
C VAL A 450 4.07 27.00 25.00
N ILE A 451 3.79 25.73 24.75
CA ILE A 451 4.35 24.92 23.65
C ILE A 451 3.31 24.81 22.54
N LEU A 452 3.59 25.40 21.37
CA LEU A 452 2.77 25.27 20.17
C LEU A 452 3.33 24.14 19.30
N VAL A 453 2.59 23.04 19.17
CA VAL A 453 3.02 21.89 18.37
C VAL A 453 2.46 21.99 16.96
N VAL A 454 3.36 22.03 15.96
CA VAL A 454 3.03 22.19 14.54
C VAL A 454 3.59 21.05 13.71
N GLY A 455 3.13 20.94 12.47
CA GLY A 455 3.57 19.90 11.53
C GLY A 455 2.42 19.25 10.77
N VAL A 456 2.75 18.36 9.84
CA VAL A 456 1.76 17.78 8.93
C VAL A 456 0.96 16.64 9.55
N ASN A 457 -0.17 16.30 8.93
CA ASN A 457 -0.96 15.14 9.34
C ASN A 457 -0.14 13.85 9.16
N GLY A 458 -0.23 12.95 10.14
CA GLY A 458 0.51 11.69 10.13
C GLY A 458 1.97 11.79 10.60
N ALA A 459 2.50 12.99 10.86
CA ALA A 459 3.86 13.16 11.39
C ALA A 459 4.01 12.76 12.88
N GLY A 460 2.89 12.56 13.59
CA GLY A 460 2.89 12.12 14.99
C GLY A 460 2.61 13.20 16.04
N LYS A 461 2.16 14.41 15.66
CA LYS A 461 1.89 15.54 16.57
C LYS A 461 1.14 15.17 17.85
N THR A 462 -0.10 14.70 17.74
CA THR A 462 -0.95 14.38 18.89
C THR A 462 -0.34 13.28 19.78
N THR A 463 0.36 12.31 19.18
CA THR A 463 1.11 11.30 19.93
C THR A 463 2.30 11.90 20.68
N THR A 464 3.08 12.77 20.03
CA THR A 464 4.19 13.50 20.67
C THR A 464 3.69 14.37 21.82
N ILE A 465 2.55 15.05 21.65
CA ILE A 465 1.91 15.85 22.71
C ILE A 465 1.59 14.96 23.92
N GLY A 466 0.94 13.81 23.71
CA GLY A 466 0.60 12.89 24.80
C GLY A 466 1.83 12.36 25.55
N LYS A 467 2.88 11.97 24.82
CA LYS A 467 4.14 11.50 25.44
C LYS A 467 4.86 12.62 26.19
N LEU A 468 4.94 13.81 25.59
CA LEU A 468 5.57 14.98 26.23
C LEU A 468 4.80 15.39 27.49
N ALA A 469 3.48 15.40 27.44
CA ALA A 469 2.64 15.76 28.59
C ALA A 469 2.90 14.85 29.79
N LYS A 470 2.94 13.52 29.58
CA LYS A 470 3.29 12.57 30.65
C LYS A 470 4.73 12.77 31.15
N ARG A 471 5.69 13.01 30.25
CA ARG A 471 7.10 13.26 30.61
C ARG A 471 7.23 14.48 31.52
N LEU A 472 6.56 15.58 31.18
CA LEU A 472 6.59 16.82 31.98
C LEU A 472 5.87 16.64 33.32
N GLN A 473 4.77 15.89 33.36
CA GLN A 473 4.10 15.51 34.60
C GLN A 473 5.02 14.68 35.52
N ALA A 474 5.77 13.72 34.96
CA ALA A 474 6.75 12.95 35.70
C ALA A 474 7.94 13.79 36.20
N GLN A 475 8.25 14.92 35.55
CA GLN A 475 9.21 15.92 36.00
C GLN A 475 8.66 16.86 37.08
N GLY A 476 7.39 16.68 37.49
CA GLY A 476 6.74 17.47 38.54
C GLY A 476 6.02 18.72 38.02
N HIS A 477 5.95 18.94 36.71
CA HIS A 477 5.19 20.07 36.15
C HIS A 477 3.69 19.77 36.07
N SER A 478 2.87 20.74 36.42
CA SER A 478 1.45 20.74 36.09
C SER A 478 1.25 21.05 34.60
N VAL A 479 0.47 20.21 33.91
CA VAL A 479 0.30 20.29 32.45
C VAL A 479 -1.17 20.47 32.09
N MET A 480 -1.44 21.25 31.04
CA MET A 480 -2.74 21.37 30.39
C MET A 480 -2.58 21.20 28.88
N LEU A 481 -3.61 20.68 28.22
CA LEU A 481 -3.63 20.50 26.75
C LEU A 481 -4.69 21.40 26.11
N ALA A 482 -4.42 21.92 24.92
CA ALA A 482 -5.40 22.62 24.09
C ALA A 482 -5.59 21.92 22.74
N ALA A 483 -6.84 21.54 22.42
CA ALA A 483 -7.19 20.79 21.23
C ALA A 483 -7.42 21.71 20.01
N GLY A 484 -6.34 22.29 19.48
CA GLY A 484 -6.41 23.20 18.33
C GLY A 484 -6.49 22.55 16.95
N ASP A 485 -6.48 21.21 16.80
CA ASP A 485 -6.85 20.53 15.53
C ASP A 485 -8.38 20.36 15.44
N THR A 486 -9.10 21.49 15.45
CA THR A 486 -10.58 21.53 15.52
C THR A 486 -11.26 20.98 14.27
N PHE A 487 -10.56 20.93 13.14
CA PHE A 487 -11.06 20.38 11.88
C PHE A 487 -11.19 18.87 11.87
N ARG A 488 -10.49 18.16 12.76
CA ARG A 488 -10.51 16.70 12.84
C ARG A 488 -11.12 16.28 14.16
N ALA A 489 -12.40 15.92 14.15
CA ALA A 489 -13.09 15.40 15.35
C ALA A 489 -12.28 14.31 16.06
N ALA A 490 -11.72 13.36 15.30
CA ALA A 490 -10.87 12.29 15.84
C ALA A 490 -9.56 12.77 16.49
N ALA A 491 -9.01 13.93 16.09
CA ALA A 491 -7.80 14.48 16.71
C ALA A 491 -8.12 15.09 18.09
N VAL A 492 -9.26 15.79 18.19
CA VAL A 492 -9.77 16.30 19.47
C VAL A 492 -10.06 15.14 20.42
N GLU A 493 -10.79 14.12 19.97
CA GLU A 493 -11.10 12.92 20.77
C GLU A 493 -9.84 12.15 21.19
N GLN A 494 -8.85 12.03 20.28
CA GLN A 494 -7.58 11.40 20.60
C GLN A 494 -6.81 12.17 21.67
N LEU A 495 -6.77 13.51 21.60
CA LEU A 495 -6.11 14.33 22.60
C LEU A 495 -6.84 14.30 23.95
N GLN A 496 -8.18 14.29 23.94
CA GLN A 496 -9.01 14.11 25.13
C GLN A 496 -8.73 12.76 25.80
N THR A 497 -8.64 11.68 25.01
CA THR A 497 -8.26 10.35 25.51
C THR A 497 -6.86 10.36 26.15
N TRP A 498 -5.90 11.08 25.57
CA TRP A 498 -4.58 11.27 26.19
C TRP A 498 -4.66 12.05 27.50
N GLY A 499 -5.49 13.09 27.55
CA GLY A 499 -5.75 13.84 28.77
C GLY A 499 -6.37 12.98 29.87
N GLU A 500 -7.46 12.27 29.57
CA GLU A 500 -8.15 11.38 30.50
C GLU A 500 -7.22 10.31 31.07
N ARG A 501 -6.42 9.66 30.21
CA ARG A 501 -5.47 8.61 30.62
C ARG A 501 -4.38 9.10 31.56
N ASN A 502 -3.99 10.37 31.49
CA ASN A 502 -2.92 10.94 32.32
C ASN A 502 -3.46 11.93 33.38
N HIS A 503 -4.79 12.01 33.55
CA HIS A 503 -5.45 12.97 34.43
C HIS A 503 -5.08 14.43 34.13
N ILE A 504 -4.92 14.77 32.85
CA ILE A 504 -4.58 16.10 32.35
C ILE A 504 -5.83 16.76 31.76
N HIS A 505 -6.10 18.00 32.16
CA HIS A 505 -7.22 18.76 31.62
C HIS A 505 -6.98 19.14 30.16
N VAL A 506 -7.99 18.92 29.31
CA VAL A 506 -7.95 19.26 27.89
C VAL A 506 -9.00 20.32 27.58
N VAL A 507 -8.55 21.48 27.10
CA VAL A 507 -9.42 22.54 26.60
C VAL A 507 -9.79 22.22 25.15
N ALA A 508 -11.07 22.03 24.90
CA ALA A 508 -11.61 21.71 23.59
C ALA A 508 -12.96 22.41 23.36
N GLN A 509 -13.27 22.69 22.10
CA GLN A 509 -14.57 23.20 21.65
C GLN A 509 -15.20 22.23 20.63
N HIS A 510 -16.35 22.60 20.06
CA HIS A 510 -17.02 21.80 19.03
C HIS A 510 -16.16 21.68 17.75
N THR A 511 -16.36 20.60 16.99
CA THR A 511 -15.66 20.38 15.71
C THR A 511 -15.92 21.53 14.74
N GLY A 512 -14.86 22.04 14.10
CA GLY A 512 -14.92 23.20 13.21
C GLY A 512 -14.83 24.57 13.90
N ALA A 513 -14.65 24.60 15.23
CA ALA A 513 -14.36 25.84 15.96
C ALA A 513 -13.06 26.50 15.48
N ASP A 514 -12.90 27.80 15.72
CA ASP A 514 -11.68 28.52 15.39
C ASP A 514 -10.52 28.06 16.29
N SER A 515 -9.49 27.46 15.70
CA SER A 515 -8.33 26.91 16.43
C SER A 515 -7.66 27.95 17.33
N ALA A 516 -7.61 29.20 16.88
CA ALA A 516 -7.01 30.28 17.65
C ALA A 516 -7.85 30.68 18.86
N SER A 517 -9.19 30.55 18.80
CA SER A 517 -10.07 30.72 19.97
C SER A 517 -9.87 29.60 20.99
N VAL A 518 -9.77 28.34 20.55
CA VAL A 518 -9.52 27.20 21.47
C VAL A 518 -8.19 27.38 22.20
N ILE A 519 -7.14 27.80 21.50
CA ILE A 519 -5.82 28.02 22.10
C ILE A 519 -5.84 29.24 23.03
N TYR A 520 -6.56 30.31 22.68
CA TYR A 520 -6.75 31.47 23.55
C TYR A 520 -7.43 31.09 24.89
N ASP A 521 -8.49 30.29 24.82
CA ASP A 521 -9.17 29.76 26.02
C ASP A 521 -8.24 28.84 26.82
N GLY A 522 -7.39 28.06 26.14
CA GLY A 522 -6.35 27.24 26.76
C GLY A 522 -5.35 28.06 27.57
N VAL A 523 -4.80 29.14 26.99
CA VAL A 523 -3.85 30.03 27.68
C VAL A 523 -4.51 30.70 28.87
N GLN A 524 -5.72 31.23 28.72
CA GLN A 524 -6.44 31.82 29.85
C GLN A 524 -6.75 30.81 30.96
N SER A 525 -7.21 29.61 30.61
CA SER A 525 -7.49 28.57 31.62
C SER A 525 -6.22 28.11 32.33
N ALA A 526 -5.08 28.06 31.64
CA ALA A 526 -3.79 27.70 32.23
C ALA A 526 -3.32 28.79 33.21
N GLN A 527 -3.42 30.07 32.83
CA GLN A 527 -3.13 31.21 33.71
C GLN A 527 -4.02 31.23 34.95
N ALA A 528 -5.33 31.07 34.78
CA ALA A 528 -6.29 31.13 35.90
C ALA A 528 -6.13 29.97 36.90
N LYS A 529 -5.63 28.82 36.45
CA LYS A 529 -5.41 27.62 37.29
C LYS A 529 -3.97 27.50 37.79
N GLY A 530 -3.08 28.43 37.44
CA GLY A 530 -1.67 28.37 37.82
C GLY A 530 -0.94 27.13 37.27
N ILE A 531 -1.23 26.76 36.02
CA ILE A 531 -0.60 25.61 35.36
C ILE A 531 0.80 25.99 34.85
N ASP A 532 1.78 25.12 35.03
CA ASP A 532 3.17 25.36 34.61
C ASP A 532 3.35 25.30 33.10
N VAL A 533 2.69 24.35 32.42
CA VAL A 533 2.88 24.11 30.97
C VAL A 533 1.56 23.93 30.24
N LEU A 534 1.37 24.68 29.15
CA LEU A 534 0.29 24.47 28.19
C LEU A 534 0.86 23.92 26.87
N ILE A 535 0.37 22.76 26.43
CA ILE A 535 0.71 22.18 25.13
C ILE A 535 -0.48 22.30 24.17
N ALA A 536 -0.32 23.06 23.10
CA ALA A 536 -1.36 23.30 22.11
C ALA A 536 -1.15 22.46 20.84
N ASP A 537 -2.13 21.61 20.50
CA ASP A 537 -2.19 20.91 19.21
C ASP A 537 -2.67 21.87 18.11
N THR A 538 -2.29 21.59 16.86
CA THR A 538 -2.69 22.40 15.70
C THR A 538 -3.04 21.53 14.49
N ALA A 539 -3.80 22.10 13.54
CA ALA A 539 -4.08 21.43 12.28
C ALA A 539 -2.80 21.15 11.47
N GLY A 540 -2.80 20.09 10.65
CA GLY A 540 -1.63 19.67 9.85
C GLY A 540 -1.87 19.48 8.35
N ARG A 541 -2.88 20.12 7.76
CA ARG A 541 -3.27 19.92 6.34
C ARG A 541 -2.35 20.70 5.38
N LEU A 542 -1.16 20.18 5.08
CA LEU A 542 -0.18 20.86 4.20
C LEU A 542 -0.65 21.02 2.74
N HIS A 543 -1.59 20.22 2.26
CA HIS A 543 -2.08 20.30 0.87
C HIS A 543 -2.83 21.62 0.57
N THR A 544 -3.24 22.37 1.60
CA THR A 544 -3.79 23.72 1.52
C THR A 544 -2.79 24.73 2.09
N LYS A 545 -1.60 24.83 1.47
CA LYS A 545 -0.43 25.55 2.00
C LYS A 545 -0.72 26.97 2.49
N SER A 546 -1.52 27.76 1.79
CA SER A 546 -1.87 29.13 2.19
C SER A 546 -2.70 29.16 3.47
N ASN A 547 -3.80 28.41 3.49
CA ASN A 547 -4.79 28.48 4.56
C ASN A 547 -4.23 28.00 5.91
N LEU A 548 -3.41 26.94 5.91
CA LEU A 548 -2.77 26.44 7.13
C LEU A 548 -1.78 27.47 7.71
N MET A 549 -0.97 28.10 6.86
CA MET A 549 0.05 29.05 7.31
C MET A 549 -0.57 30.34 7.86
N ASP A 550 -1.66 30.81 7.25
CA ASP A 550 -2.43 31.95 7.75
C ASP A 550 -3.11 31.65 9.10
N GLU A 551 -3.63 30.44 9.26
CA GLU A 551 -4.20 29.97 10.53
C GLU A 551 -3.13 29.94 11.64
N LEU A 552 -1.94 29.42 11.37
CA LEU A 552 -0.85 29.38 12.34
C LEU A 552 -0.34 30.79 12.71
N LYS A 553 -0.24 31.70 11.75
CA LYS A 553 0.06 33.13 12.02
C LYS A 553 -1.01 33.76 12.91
N LYS A 554 -2.29 33.45 12.67
CA LYS A 554 -3.40 33.93 13.49
C LYS A 554 -3.30 33.38 14.91
N VAL A 555 -3.03 32.09 15.09
CA VAL A 555 -2.81 31.46 16.41
C VAL A 555 -1.70 32.16 17.18
N LYS A 556 -0.50 32.29 16.58
CA LYS A 556 0.65 32.98 17.21
C LYS A 556 0.29 34.41 17.63
N ARG A 557 -0.36 35.17 16.74
CA ARG A 557 -0.78 36.56 17.04
C ARG A 557 -1.79 36.63 18.19
N ILE A 558 -2.71 35.67 18.30
CA ILE A 558 -3.73 35.68 19.35
C ILE A 558 -3.12 35.29 20.70
N MET A 559 -2.19 34.34 20.73
CA MET A 559 -1.44 34.00 21.94
C MET A 559 -0.65 35.21 22.47
N GLY A 560 0.00 35.94 21.55
CA GLY A 560 0.73 37.18 21.84
C GLY A 560 -0.08 38.29 22.53
N LYS A 561 -1.43 38.25 22.43
CA LYS A 561 -2.29 39.23 23.13
C LYS A 561 -2.43 38.96 24.62
N LEU A 562 -2.28 37.70 25.05
CA LEU A 562 -2.33 37.29 26.46
C LEU A 562 -0.94 37.32 27.09
N ASP A 563 0.07 37.01 26.29
CA ASP A 563 1.46 37.01 26.71
C ASP A 563 2.37 37.27 25.52
N GLU A 564 3.11 38.39 25.53
CA GLU A 564 3.94 38.82 24.40
C GLU A 564 5.08 37.84 24.07
N THR A 565 5.48 37.02 25.04
CA THR A 565 6.50 35.97 24.88
C THR A 565 5.93 34.63 24.42
N ALA A 566 4.60 34.48 24.31
CA ALA A 566 3.95 33.25 23.87
C ALA A 566 3.76 33.19 22.33
N PRO A 567 3.93 32.00 21.70
CA PRO A 567 4.40 30.75 22.28
C PRO A 567 5.91 30.79 22.63
N HIS A 568 6.27 30.16 23.75
CA HIS A 568 7.64 30.09 24.24
C HIS A 568 8.45 29.03 23.49
N GLU A 569 7.79 27.94 23.08
CA GLU A 569 8.35 26.93 22.19
C GLU A 569 7.39 26.68 21.01
N VAL A 570 7.90 26.75 19.78
CA VAL A 570 7.19 26.30 18.57
C VAL A 570 7.88 25.02 18.08
N LEU A 571 7.24 23.90 18.38
CA LEU A 571 7.79 22.56 18.21
C LEU A 571 7.26 21.92 16.93
N LEU A 572 8.10 21.79 15.90
CA LEU A 572 7.74 21.12 14.65
C LEU A 572 7.98 19.61 14.75
N VAL A 573 6.91 18.83 14.54
CA VAL A 573 6.99 17.36 14.48
C VAL A 573 7.14 16.90 13.03
N LEU A 574 8.22 16.17 12.76
CA LEU A 574 8.60 15.64 11.45
C LEU A 574 8.68 14.11 11.49
N ASP A 575 8.24 13.47 10.42
CA ASP A 575 8.39 12.02 10.22
C ASP A 575 9.74 11.74 9.54
N ALA A 576 10.64 11.05 10.25
CA ALA A 576 11.97 10.71 9.74
C ALA A 576 11.92 9.82 8.48
N GLY A 577 10.83 9.08 8.26
CA GLY A 577 10.61 8.28 7.05
C GLY A 577 10.35 9.09 5.78
N THR A 578 10.08 10.40 5.90
CA THR A 578 9.74 11.25 4.76
C THR A 578 10.96 11.85 4.03
N GLY A 579 12.18 11.66 4.55
CA GLY A 579 13.42 12.09 3.91
C GLY A 579 13.41 13.58 3.55
N GLN A 580 13.81 13.93 2.33
CA GLN A 580 13.92 15.32 1.86
C GLN A 580 12.62 16.15 2.00
N ASN A 581 11.44 15.52 2.08
CA ASN A 581 10.19 16.24 2.33
C ASN A 581 10.20 16.92 3.71
N ALA A 582 10.87 16.35 4.71
CA ALA A 582 10.99 16.93 6.04
C ALA A 582 11.73 18.28 6.01
N LEU A 583 12.77 18.42 5.17
CA LEU A 583 13.51 19.68 4.99
C LEU A 583 12.61 20.78 4.42
N SER A 584 11.87 20.46 3.36
CA SER A 584 10.95 21.41 2.73
C SER A 584 9.86 21.86 3.70
N GLN A 585 9.39 20.97 4.58
CA GLN A 585 8.43 21.29 5.62
C GLN A 585 9.05 22.19 6.69
N ALA A 586 10.22 21.82 7.21
CA ALA A 586 10.93 22.62 8.22
C ALA A 586 11.13 24.06 7.75
N LYS A 587 11.60 24.25 6.51
CA LYS A 587 11.75 25.58 5.91
C LYS A 587 10.43 26.35 5.88
N LEU A 588 9.38 25.75 5.34
CA LEU A 588 8.07 26.41 5.19
C LEU A 588 7.42 26.80 6.52
N PHE A 589 7.49 25.93 7.53
CA PHE A 589 6.97 26.23 8.86
C PHE A 589 7.83 27.28 9.57
N ASN A 590 9.15 27.25 9.40
CA ASN A 590 10.05 28.25 9.98
C ASN A 590 9.79 29.66 9.43
N GLU A 591 9.58 29.78 8.12
CA GLU A 591 9.21 31.04 7.47
C GLU A 591 7.86 31.59 7.96
N THR A 592 6.98 30.73 8.51
CA THR A 592 5.62 31.11 8.91
C THR A 592 5.50 31.46 10.39
N VAL A 593 6.04 30.63 11.28
CA VAL A 593 5.84 30.76 12.74
C VAL A 593 7.13 30.95 13.53
N ALA A 594 8.30 30.91 12.89
CA ALA A 594 9.61 30.89 13.53
C ALA A 594 9.73 29.73 14.53
N LEU A 595 10.29 28.61 14.07
CA LEU A 595 10.43 27.40 14.87
C LEU A 595 11.55 27.56 15.89
N THR A 596 11.36 27.00 17.08
CA THR A 596 12.36 27.00 18.16
C THR A 596 12.83 25.60 18.51
N GLY A 597 12.09 24.57 18.09
CA GLY A 597 12.45 23.17 18.30
C GLY A 597 11.92 22.23 17.23
N LEU A 598 12.64 21.13 17.03
CA LEU A 598 12.25 20.02 16.17
C LEU A 598 12.04 18.73 16.97
N VAL A 599 11.10 17.91 16.51
CA VAL A 599 10.93 16.51 16.93
C VAL A 599 10.95 15.62 15.71
N LEU A 600 11.84 14.63 15.69
CA LEU A 600 11.85 13.61 14.65
C LEU A 600 11.23 12.32 15.19
N THR A 601 10.12 11.89 14.59
CA THR A 601 9.42 10.66 14.97
C THR A 601 9.70 9.52 14.00
N LYS A 602 9.31 8.30 14.39
CA LYS A 602 9.36 7.08 13.57
C LYS A 602 10.76 6.69 13.10
N LEU A 603 11.78 6.97 13.91
CA LEU A 603 13.16 6.60 13.63
C LEU A 603 13.37 5.07 13.65
N ASP A 604 12.54 4.34 14.41
CA ASP A 604 12.46 2.88 14.48
C ASP A 604 12.00 2.21 13.16
N GLY A 605 11.14 2.90 12.42
CA GLY A 605 10.50 2.34 11.23
C GLY A 605 11.31 2.48 9.94
N THR A 606 12.41 3.24 9.93
CA THR A 606 12.99 3.77 8.69
C THR A 606 14.50 3.51 8.53
N ALA A 607 14.92 3.33 7.27
CA ALA A 607 16.34 3.35 6.87
C ALA A 607 16.82 4.75 6.45
N LYS A 608 15.91 5.73 6.47
CA LYS A 608 16.10 7.12 6.03
C LYS A 608 16.39 8.07 7.20
N GLY A 609 16.90 7.55 8.31
CA GLY A 609 17.18 8.33 9.52
C GLY A 609 18.25 9.42 9.33
N GLY A 610 19.00 9.40 8.22
CA GLY A 610 20.04 10.38 7.91
C GLY A 610 19.51 11.81 7.68
N VAL A 611 18.21 12.00 7.46
CA VAL A 611 17.60 13.32 7.25
C VAL A 611 17.87 14.31 8.39
N ILE A 612 18.13 13.80 9.60
CA ILE A 612 18.46 14.61 10.77
C ILE A 612 19.70 15.49 10.55
N PHE A 613 20.70 15.01 9.81
CA PHE A 613 21.93 15.75 9.53
C PHE A 613 21.66 16.90 8.55
N ALA A 614 20.85 16.66 7.51
CA ALA A 614 20.40 17.72 6.63
C ALA A 614 19.58 18.78 7.37
N LEU A 615 18.68 18.35 8.27
CA LEU A 615 17.85 19.26 9.05
C LEU A 615 18.70 20.13 9.97
N ALA A 616 19.65 19.54 10.70
CA ALA A 616 20.58 20.27 11.55
C ALA A 616 21.39 21.29 10.76
N LYS A 617 21.99 20.89 9.63
CA LYS A 617 22.81 21.76 8.80
C LYS A 617 22.04 22.92 8.17
N GLN A 618 20.84 22.66 7.65
CA GLN A 618 20.09 23.66 6.88
C GLN A 618 19.22 24.57 7.75
N SER A 619 18.66 24.04 8.84
CA SER A 619 17.73 24.80 9.66
C SER A 619 18.40 25.52 10.83
N GLY A 620 19.44 24.91 11.43
CA GLY A 620 20.06 25.40 12.67
C GLY A 620 19.10 25.42 13.87
N ILE A 621 17.93 24.79 13.76
CA ILE A 621 16.93 24.75 14.84
C ILE A 621 17.29 23.59 15.79
N PRO A 622 17.25 23.80 17.11
CA PRO A 622 17.42 22.74 18.09
C PRO A 622 16.52 21.53 17.83
N ILE A 623 17.11 20.34 17.85
CA ILE A 623 16.35 19.08 17.88
C ILE A 623 16.15 18.77 19.36
N ARG A 624 14.90 18.85 19.83
CA ARG A 624 14.57 18.64 21.24
C ARG A 624 14.41 17.17 21.55
N PHE A 625 13.67 16.46 20.69
CA PHE A 625 13.26 15.09 20.94
C PHE A 625 13.36 14.20 19.71
N ILE A 626 13.55 12.91 19.96
CA ILE A 626 13.46 11.84 18.98
C ILE A 626 12.44 10.78 19.43
N GLY A 627 11.58 10.38 18.52
CA GLY A 627 10.60 9.32 18.71
C GLY A 627 11.11 8.00 18.13
N ILE A 628 11.35 7.03 19.01
CA ILE A 628 12.01 5.75 18.68
C ILE A 628 11.08 4.53 18.86
N GLY A 629 9.76 4.75 18.84
CA GLY A 629 8.77 3.70 18.98
C GLY A 629 7.37 4.20 19.32
N GLU A 630 6.43 3.27 19.52
CA GLU A 630 5.03 3.56 19.82
C GLU A 630 4.72 3.67 21.31
N GLY A 631 5.54 3.06 22.16
CA GLY A 631 5.42 3.06 23.61
C GLY A 631 5.44 4.47 24.19
N ILE A 632 4.80 4.64 25.34
CA ILE A 632 4.61 5.95 25.95
C ILE A 632 5.93 6.62 26.35
N ASP A 633 6.95 5.81 26.67
CA ASP A 633 8.29 6.25 27.05
C ASP A 633 9.26 6.31 25.86
N ASP A 634 8.79 6.10 24.62
CA ASP A 634 9.64 6.10 23.40
C ASP A 634 9.88 7.51 22.83
N LEU A 635 9.57 8.56 23.58
CA LEU A 635 9.99 9.93 23.28
C LEU A 635 11.21 10.26 24.15
N GLN A 636 12.35 10.46 23.51
CA GLN A 636 13.64 10.64 24.18
C GLN A 636 14.22 12.00 23.85
N ASP A 637 14.99 12.56 24.79
CA ASP A 637 15.76 13.78 24.53
C ASP A 637 16.79 13.49 23.45
N PHE A 638 16.96 14.44 22.53
CA PHE A 638 17.97 14.28 21.51
C PHE A 638 19.37 14.52 22.10
N ASN A 639 20.21 13.50 22.01
CA ASN A 639 21.63 13.57 22.35
C ASN A 639 22.44 13.20 21.09
N ALA A 640 23.18 14.18 20.57
CA ALA A 640 23.96 14.04 19.35
C ALA A 640 25.02 12.93 19.43
N GLU A 641 25.77 12.84 20.53
CA GLU A 641 26.80 11.81 20.72
C GLU A 641 26.17 10.42 20.75
N LEU A 642 25.17 10.17 21.59
CA LEU A 642 24.50 8.87 21.68
C LEU A 642 23.84 8.48 20.35
N PHE A 643 23.25 9.43 19.63
CA PHE A 643 22.64 9.18 18.34
C PHE A 643 23.66 8.77 17.29
N VAL A 644 24.77 9.52 17.16
CA VAL A 644 25.84 9.21 16.22
C VAL A 644 26.49 7.89 16.62
N ASP A 645 26.82 7.67 17.88
CA ASP A 645 27.40 6.42 18.39
C ASP A 645 26.54 5.20 18.07
N ALA A 646 25.21 5.32 18.21
CA ALA A 646 24.28 4.25 17.90
C ALA A 646 24.26 3.89 16.40
N LEU A 647 24.56 4.84 15.50
CA LEU A 647 24.67 4.56 14.05
C LEU A 647 25.91 3.72 13.70
N PHE A 648 26.97 3.80 14.51
CA PHE A 648 28.24 3.08 14.31
C PHE A 648 28.44 1.88 15.24
N ALA A 649 27.46 1.58 16.09
CA ALA A 649 27.54 0.46 17.02
C ALA A 649 27.63 -0.88 16.28
N ASN A 650 28.63 -1.72 16.57
CA ASN A 650 28.67 -3.09 16.06
C ASN A 650 27.57 -3.94 16.72
N ASP A 651 27.02 -4.92 16.00
CA ASP A 651 26.02 -5.85 16.53
C ASP A 651 26.52 -6.68 17.71
#